data_AF-I0WHJ8-F1
#
_entry.id   AF-I0WHJ8-F1
#
_cell.length_a   1.000
_cell.length_b   1.000
_cell.length_c   1.000
_cell.angle_alpha   90.00
_cell.angle_beta   90.00
_cell.angle_gamma   90.00
#
_symmetry.space_group_name_H-M   'P 1'
#
loop_
_entity.id
_entity.type
_entity.pdbx_description
1 polymer ?
#
loop_
_entity_poly.entity_id
_entity_poly.type
_entity_poly.pdbx_seq_one_letter_code
_entity_poly.pdbx_strand_id
1 'polypeptide(L)'
;MNLSAYLTATVLLPARLARRGLQAGAWMGTTVLDTTVTGAAAVTGVGMNLATAPLRGGTVSARDMAREFLGGAPSRRYWRGNDRIWMEVRGLDTPDGPQIGTAVLAAVRDLPGVTAVQLNHALSRIVATVGDETPALTQLGDTVSGAENSVRAPEPEQPLDLPGDDVVLAGRVAALATTGLGLGVSVAAAALRLPQLSVAVASAVISADYQPRIRRLVEHRLGLESTDVVLATAEAAILTLTQNPTLLAVNVLLRATLTAETWSARQAWHRTEPNLAPHAGDDHPPEHPHRPRSLPVGPLEHHANRSVVAAPAAAAVAGAATGDAGLAGTALIVAAPAATRTARESFAATLSRGLADRHRMLPLRPQALRHLDRVDTVVIDPQTLTPPGPDAAVLDYLRRAGIRTIGLKSPAMSDGQTTFDELHEPTDTTPDTALHDAVEQLQSRGATVAVIAAHAPHALAAADVSIGIMGDQAPPWYADLLVDDPATAWRILCAVPAARTASRRGVELSTGSSLLGAVLLLASIPFRGTEPLTGGAAGGLWIGHRLARRTLDDPLAEHEREHPHVDDAHRTLRDRVQQAERFAVALPGVGRVPIPTPEQTAYLAALAVLVGLQIIDWPVALALVAGYIVTTTGRRRPSRTPAPSAA
;
A
#
# COMPACT_ATOMS: atom_id res chain seq x y z
N MET A 1 23.62 30.91 -43.92
CA MET A 1 22.55 30.10 -43.30
C MET A 1 22.77 30.11 -41.80
N ASN A 2 21.95 30.86 -41.06
CA ASN A 2 22.28 31.37 -39.72
C ASN A 2 22.04 30.33 -38.60
N LEU A 3 23.06 30.17 -37.74
CA LEU A 3 23.10 29.29 -36.57
C LEU A 3 22.23 29.77 -35.39
N SER A 4 21.54 30.92 -35.49
CA SER A 4 20.72 31.47 -34.41
C SER A 4 19.29 30.91 -34.33
N ALA A 5 18.84 30.17 -35.35
CA ALA A 5 17.47 29.63 -35.40
C ALA A 5 17.26 28.32 -34.61
N TYR A 6 18.33 27.55 -34.34
CA TYR A 6 18.22 26.31 -33.56
C TYR A 6 18.36 26.51 -32.05
N LEU A 7 19.01 27.59 -31.60
CA LEU A 7 19.16 27.91 -30.18
C LEU A 7 17.93 28.62 -29.59
N THR A 8 17.04 29.17 -30.43
CA THR A 8 15.81 29.83 -29.97
C THR A 8 14.62 28.86 -29.82
N ALA A 9 14.65 27.66 -30.42
CA ALA A 9 13.56 26.70 -30.33
C ALA A 9 13.59 25.83 -29.04
N THR A 10 14.78 25.50 -28.53
CA THR A 10 14.92 24.58 -27.38
C THR A 10 14.81 25.29 -26.02
N VAL A 11 15.06 26.61 -25.97
CA VAL A 11 15.04 27.40 -24.72
C VAL A 11 13.66 28.01 -24.42
N LEU A 12 12.76 28.08 -25.41
CA LEU A 12 11.44 28.72 -25.24
C LEU A 12 10.27 27.74 -25.00
N LEU A 13 10.49 26.42 -25.09
CA LEU A 13 9.47 25.42 -24.76
C LEU A 13 9.11 25.38 -23.24
N PRO A 14 10.09 25.48 -22.31
CA PRO A 14 9.79 25.54 -20.88
C PRO A 14 9.10 26.87 -20.50
N ALA A 15 9.48 27.97 -21.13
CA ALA A 15 8.89 29.29 -20.88
C ALA A 15 7.43 29.41 -21.36
N ARG A 16 7.06 28.71 -22.44
CA ARG A 16 5.68 28.68 -22.95
C ARG A 16 4.77 27.76 -22.15
N LEU A 17 5.31 26.69 -21.55
CA LEU A 17 4.59 25.84 -20.60
C LEU A 17 4.42 26.53 -19.23
N ALA A 18 5.45 27.23 -18.74
CA ALA A 18 5.36 28.04 -17.52
C ALA A 18 4.38 29.22 -17.68
N ARG A 19 4.32 29.86 -18.86
CA ARG A 19 3.37 30.95 -19.13
C ARG A 19 1.93 30.46 -19.28
N ARG A 20 1.70 29.24 -19.80
CA ARG A 20 0.38 28.59 -19.80
C ARG A 20 -0.05 28.10 -18.41
N GLY A 21 0.89 27.64 -17.58
CA GLY A 21 0.65 27.35 -16.16
C GLY A 21 0.29 28.60 -15.35
N LEU A 22 0.96 29.73 -15.61
CA LEU A 22 0.63 31.03 -15.01
C LEU A 22 -0.70 31.61 -15.51
N GLN A 23 -1.08 31.40 -16.77
CA GLN A 23 -2.39 31.85 -17.29
C GLN A 23 -3.56 30.96 -16.84
N ALA A 24 -3.32 29.66 -16.62
CA ALA A 24 -4.29 28.78 -15.97
C ALA A 24 -4.46 29.09 -14.48
N GLY A 25 -3.38 29.47 -13.79
CA GLY A 25 -3.42 29.97 -12.41
C GLY A 25 -4.07 31.36 -12.28
N ALA A 26 -3.93 32.23 -13.28
CA ALA A 26 -4.51 33.58 -13.26
C ALA A 26 -6.03 33.62 -13.44
N TRP A 27 -6.64 32.62 -14.08
CA TRP A 27 -8.11 32.51 -14.18
C TRP A 27 -8.77 31.97 -12.89
N MET A 28 -8.00 31.35 -11.99
CA MET A 28 -8.45 30.99 -10.64
C MET A 28 -8.14 32.06 -9.59
N GLY A 29 -7.30 33.05 -9.91
CA GLY A 29 -6.80 34.04 -8.96
C GLY A 29 -7.70 35.25 -8.71
N THR A 30 -8.78 35.45 -9.48
CA THR A 30 -9.62 36.64 -9.36
C THR A 30 -10.72 36.56 -8.30
N THR A 31 -10.97 35.40 -7.70
CA THR A 31 -11.96 35.24 -6.61
C THR A 31 -11.35 35.26 -5.20
N VAL A 32 -10.03 35.45 -5.06
CA VAL A 32 -9.34 35.32 -3.76
C VAL A 32 -9.06 36.67 -3.08
N LEU A 33 -9.36 37.81 -3.73
CA LEU A 33 -8.98 39.12 -3.19
C LEU A 33 -9.93 39.71 -2.13
N ASP A 34 -11.01 39.02 -1.73
CA ASP A 34 -12.01 39.62 -0.82
C ASP A 34 -12.23 38.88 0.52
N THR A 35 -11.29 38.06 0.96
CA THR A 35 -11.33 37.46 2.31
C THR A 35 -10.05 37.71 3.10
N THR A 36 -9.71 38.99 3.21
CA THR A 36 -8.85 39.46 4.30
C THR A 36 -9.66 39.49 5.59
N VAL A 37 -9.12 38.87 6.64
CA VAL A 37 -9.62 38.84 8.03
C VAL A 37 -10.70 37.78 8.35
N THR A 38 -10.32 36.50 8.36
CA THR A 38 -10.61 35.57 9.49
C THR A 38 -9.87 34.24 9.31
N GLY A 39 -8.80 34.06 10.08
CA GLY A 39 -8.17 32.74 10.26
C GLY A 39 -9.17 31.76 10.90
N ALA A 40 -9.10 30.49 10.46
CA ALA A 40 -9.87 29.31 10.89
C ALA A 40 -11.10 28.88 10.03
N ALA A 41 -11.57 29.65 9.05
CA ALA A 41 -12.74 29.25 8.22
C ALA A 41 -12.42 28.83 6.76
N ALA A 42 -11.15 28.84 6.34
CA ALA A 42 -10.77 28.52 4.95
C ALA A 42 -10.81 27.03 4.59
N VAL A 43 -11.14 26.13 5.53
CA VAL A 43 -11.25 24.69 5.28
C VAL A 43 -12.55 24.32 4.56
N THR A 44 -13.57 25.18 4.56
CA THR A 44 -14.90 24.86 4.01
C THR A 44 -15.18 25.35 2.58
N GLY A 45 -14.31 26.14 1.95
CA GLY A 45 -14.64 26.84 0.69
C GLY A 45 -14.08 26.27 -0.61
N VAL A 46 -12.93 25.58 -0.58
CA VAL A 46 -12.17 25.27 -1.82
C VAL A 46 -12.45 23.87 -2.36
N GLY A 47 -13.13 23.01 -1.60
CA GLY A 47 -13.52 21.65 -2.04
C GLY A 47 -14.70 21.60 -3.02
N MET A 48 -15.41 22.70 -3.26
CA MET A 48 -16.70 22.66 -3.95
C MET A 48 -16.61 22.66 -5.49
N ASN A 49 -15.49 23.08 -6.08
CA ASN A 49 -15.40 23.32 -7.54
C ASN A 49 -14.44 22.41 -8.31
N LEU A 50 -13.77 21.46 -7.67
CA LEU A 50 -12.90 20.48 -8.35
C LEU A 50 -13.54 19.08 -8.51
N ALA A 51 -14.79 18.90 -8.08
CA ALA A 51 -15.51 17.62 -8.13
C ALA A 51 -16.37 17.41 -9.40
N THR A 52 -16.28 18.28 -10.41
CA THR A 52 -17.08 18.16 -11.65
C THR A 52 -16.36 17.49 -12.83
N ALA A 53 -15.19 16.87 -12.60
CA ALA A 53 -14.67 15.92 -13.58
C ALA A 53 -15.63 14.72 -13.66
N PRO A 54 -16.23 14.43 -14.83
CA PRO A 54 -17.30 13.45 -14.93
C PRO A 54 -16.68 12.06 -14.81
N LEU A 55 -16.68 11.49 -13.61
CA LEU A 55 -16.70 10.05 -13.47
C LEU A 55 -18.10 9.61 -13.94
N ARG A 56 -18.23 9.36 -15.26
CA ARG A 56 -19.40 8.70 -15.83
C ARG A 56 -19.57 7.35 -15.10
N GLY A 57 -20.45 7.30 -14.10
CA GLY A 57 -20.84 6.05 -13.46
C GLY A 57 -21.36 6.12 -12.01
N GLY A 58 -21.06 7.15 -11.22
CA GLY A 58 -21.38 7.12 -9.78
C GLY A 58 -22.22 8.29 -9.28
N THR A 59 -23.38 8.00 -8.68
CA THR A 59 -24.25 8.95 -7.95
C THR A 59 -23.90 9.03 -6.47
N VAL A 60 -22.63 8.84 -6.08
CA VAL A 60 -22.24 9.06 -4.68
C VAL A 60 -22.28 10.57 -4.45
N SER A 61 -23.28 11.02 -3.69
CA SER A 61 -23.42 12.44 -3.36
C SER A 61 -22.17 12.92 -2.64
N ALA A 62 -21.56 13.99 -3.16
CA ALA A 62 -20.42 14.65 -2.51
C ALA A 62 -20.71 15.00 -1.05
N ARG A 63 -22.00 15.18 -0.70
CA ARG A 63 -22.47 15.43 0.67
C ARG A 63 -22.35 14.21 1.57
N ASP A 64 -22.69 13.02 1.09
CA ASP A 64 -22.66 11.79 1.89
C ASP A 64 -21.22 11.35 2.13
N MET A 65 -20.39 11.49 1.11
CA MET A 65 -18.95 11.32 1.19
C MET A 65 -18.30 12.33 2.14
N ALA A 66 -18.67 13.62 2.04
CA ALA A 66 -18.18 14.63 2.98
C ALA A 66 -18.65 14.34 4.41
N ARG A 67 -19.87 13.82 4.61
CA ARG A 67 -20.36 13.42 5.93
C ARG A 67 -19.54 12.27 6.51
N GLU A 68 -19.28 11.23 5.71
CA GLU A 68 -18.42 10.10 6.09
C GLU A 68 -17.00 10.57 6.43
N PHE A 69 -16.40 11.42 5.59
CA PHE A 69 -15.08 12.03 5.85
C PHE A 69 -15.05 12.93 7.09
N LEU A 70 -16.16 13.58 7.43
CA LEU A 70 -16.28 14.43 8.62
C LEU A 70 -16.74 13.65 9.87
N GLY A 71 -16.82 12.32 9.76
CA GLY A 71 -17.09 11.42 10.87
C GLY A 71 -18.56 11.15 11.19
N GLY A 72 -19.44 11.27 10.19
CA GLY A 72 -20.78 10.70 10.26
C GLY A 72 -20.80 9.21 9.88
N ALA A 73 -21.96 8.58 10.04
CA ALA A 73 -22.16 7.17 9.73
C ALA A 73 -21.74 6.85 8.28
N PRO A 74 -21.04 5.72 8.05
CA PRO A 74 -20.57 5.35 6.72
C PRO A 74 -21.74 5.20 5.76
N SER A 75 -21.54 5.70 4.54
CA SER A 75 -22.51 5.54 3.46
C SER A 75 -22.61 4.07 3.06
N ARG A 76 -23.84 3.59 2.82
CA ARG A 76 -24.10 2.21 2.42
C ARG A 76 -23.34 1.89 1.14
N ARG A 77 -22.54 0.81 1.15
CA ARG A 77 -21.74 0.42 0.00
C ARG A 77 -22.61 -0.20 -1.09
N TYR A 78 -22.34 0.16 -2.34
CA TYR A 78 -23.02 -0.43 -3.47
C TYR A 78 -22.19 -0.37 -4.75
N TRP A 79 -22.48 -1.29 -5.65
CA TRP A 79 -22.04 -1.29 -7.04
C TRP A 79 -23.24 -1.52 -7.96
N ARG A 80 -23.25 -0.87 -9.11
CA ARG A 80 -24.28 -1.03 -10.15
C ARG A 80 -23.62 -1.25 -11.50
N GLY A 81 -24.07 -2.27 -12.21
CA GLY A 81 -23.61 -2.58 -13.58
C GLY A 81 -24.26 -3.87 -14.08
N ASN A 82 -24.29 -4.05 -15.40
CA ASN A 82 -24.79 -5.28 -16.04
C ASN A 82 -26.20 -5.69 -15.56
N ASP A 83 -27.12 -4.73 -15.45
CA ASP A 83 -28.50 -4.92 -14.97
C ASP A 83 -28.59 -5.52 -13.55
N ARG A 84 -27.54 -5.31 -12.75
CA ARG A 84 -27.45 -5.79 -11.37
C ARG A 84 -27.04 -4.67 -10.42
N ILE A 85 -27.55 -4.77 -9.20
CA ILE A 85 -27.19 -3.90 -8.09
C ILE A 85 -26.70 -4.79 -6.96
N TRP A 86 -25.43 -4.62 -6.60
CA TRP A 86 -24.83 -5.21 -5.42
C TRP A 86 -24.92 -4.17 -4.32
N MET A 87 -25.62 -4.48 -3.23
CA MET A 87 -25.83 -3.54 -2.13
C MET A 87 -25.44 -4.19 -0.80
N GLU A 88 -24.75 -3.43 0.03
CA GLU A 88 -24.38 -3.84 1.39
C GLU A 88 -25.59 -4.23 2.22
N VAL A 89 -25.44 -5.32 2.97
CA VAL A 89 -26.36 -5.74 4.03
C VAL A 89 -25.57 -5.77 5.34
N ARG A 90 -25.97 -4.95 6.29
CA ARG A 90 -25.30 -4.80 7.60
C ARG A 90 -25.77 -5.89 8.56
N GLY A 91 -24.87 -6.37 9.40
CA GLY A 91 -25.13 -7.42 10.38
C GLY A 91 -25.20 -8.83 9.80
N LEU A 92 -24.88 -9.03 8.51
CA LEU A 92 -24.97 -10.35 7.87
C LEU A 92 -23.89 -11.33 8.37
N ASP A 93 -22.79 -10.79 8.87
CA ASP A 93 -21.67 -11.44 9.53
C ASP A 93 -21.85 -11.52 11.06
N THR A 94 -23.06 -11.37 11.58
CA THR A 94 -23.36 -11.52 13.01
C THR A 94 -24.22 -12.76 13.26
N PRO A 95 -24.41 -13.20 14.52
CA PRO A 95 -25.26 -14.36 14.81
C PRO A 95 -26.71 -14.22 14.29
N ASP A 96 -27.20 -12.97 14.17
CA ASP A 96 -28.52 -12.66 13.61
C ASP A 96 -28.54 -12.63 12.07
N GLY A 97 -27.38 -12.82 11.43
CA GLY A 97 -27.17 -12.74 9.98
C GLY A 97 -28.14 -13.59 9.15
N PRO A 98 -28.44 -14.85 9.51
CA PRO A 98 -29.43 -15.65 8.77
C PRO A 98 -30.85 -15.06 8.78
N GLN A 99 -31.25 -14.44 9.91
CA GLN A 99 -32.56 -13.81 10.06
C GLN A 99 -32.62 -12.49 9.28
N ILE A 100 -31.57 -11.67 9.39
CA ILE A 100 -31.39 -10.44 8.60
C ILE A 100 -31.43 -10.77 7.10
N GLY A 101 -30.64 -11.77 6.68
CA GLY A 101 -30.58 -12.22 5.30
C GLY A 101 -31.95 -12.62 4.76
N THR A 102 -32.70 -13.44 5.52
CA THR A 102 -34.06 -13.85 5.15
C THR A 102 -35.01 -12.65 5.01
N ALA A 103 -34.98 -11.73 5.98
CA ALA A 103 -35.83 -10.53 5.97
C ALA A 103 -35.51 -9.60 4.80
N VAL A 104 -34.23 -9.34 4.55
CA VAL A 104 -33.76 -8.48 3.45
C VAL A 104 -34.08 -9.10 2.10
N LEU A 105 -33.87 -10.40 1.96
CA LEU A 105 -34.14 -11.14 0.72
C LEU A 105 -35.65 -11.11 0.40
N ALA A 106 -36.52 -11.32 1.40
CA ALA A 106 -37.96 -11.19 1.23
C ALA A 106 -38.39 -9.76 0.84
N ALA A 107 -37.90 -8.75 1.56
CA ALA A 107 -38.29 -7.35 1.34
C ALA A 107 -37.87 -6.83 -0.06
N VAL A 108 -36.69 -7.22 -0.54
CA VAL A 108 -36.19 -6.77 -1.85
C VAL A 108 -36.83 -7.54 -3.01
N ARG A 109 -37.24 -8.80 -2.81
CA ARG A 109 -38.01 -9.54 -3.84
C ARG A 109 -39.34 -8.89 -4.16
N ASP A 110 -39.96 -8.23 -3.18
CA ASP A 110 -41.25 -7.55 -3.34
C ASP A 110 -41.13 -6.17 -4.00
N LEU A 111 -39.91 -5.67 -4.26
CA LEU A 111 -39.70 -4.37 -4.90
C LEU A 111 -40.02 -4.40 -6.40
N PRO A 112 -40.80 -3.43 -6.91
CA PRO A 112 -41.03 -3.26 -8.34
C PRO A 112 -39.71 -3.10 -9.10
N GLY A 113 -39.59 -3.78 -10.24
CA GLY A 113 -38.40 -3.71 -11.10
C GLY A 113 -37.29 -4.71 -10.77
N VAL A 114 -37.40 -5.45 -9.67
CA VAL A 114 -36.46 -6.53 -9.32
C VAL A 114 -36.94 -7.84 -9.93
N THR A 115 -36.10 -8.50 -10.71
CA THR A 115 -36.43 -9.75 -11.43
C THR A 115 -35.86 -10.99 -10.75
N ALA A 116 -34.72 -10.87 -10.09
CA ALA A 116 -34.10 -11.92 -9.28
C ALA A 116 -33.34 -11.30 -8.12
N VAL A 117 -33.26 -12.03 -7.00
CA VAL A 117 -32.52 -11.61 -5.81
C VAL A 117 -31.74 -12.79 -5.30
N GLN A 118 -30.45 -12.57 -5.07
CA GLN A 118 -29.54 -13.49 -4.41
C GLN A 118 -28.88 -12.77 -3.24
N LEU A 119 -28.46 -13.54 -2.24
CA LEU A 119 -27.76 -13.03 -1.07
C LEU A 119 -26.39 -13.69 -1.01
N ASN A 120 -25.35 -12.87 -0.88
CA ASN A 120 -23.98 -13.30 -0.71
C ASN A 120 -23.53 -12.97 0.71
N HIS A 121 -23.45 -13.98 1.57
CA HIS A 121 -23.03 -13.88 2.95
C HIS A 121 -21.54 -13.52 3.06
N ALA A 122 -20.68 -14.14 2.27
CA ALA A 122 -19.23 -13.90 2.29
C ALA A 122 -18.84 -12.43 2.06
N LEU A 123 -19.58 -11.73 1.18
CA LEU A 123 -19.36 -10.33 0.83
C LEU A 123 -20.33 -9.38 1.55
N SER A 124 -21.23 -9.88 2.39
CA SER A 124 -22.28 -9.07 3.02
C SER A 124 -23.03 -8.20 2.00
N ARG A 125 -23.48 -8.85 0.90
CA ARG A 125 -24.15 -8.18 -0.22
C ARG A 125 -25.45 -8.88 -0.61
N ILE A 126 -26.48 -8.09 -0.86
CA ILE A 126 -27.61 -8.50 -1.68
C ILE A 126 -27.33 -8.16 -3.15
N VAL A 127 -27.60 -9.10 -4.04
CA VAL A 127 -27.48 -8.96 -5.49
C VAL A 127 -28.88 -8.98 -6.09
N ALA A 128 -29.36 -7.79 -6.46
CA ALA A 128 -30.64 -7.62 -7.13
C ALA A 128 -30.42 -7.47 -8.64
N THR A 129 -30.95 -8.42 -9.41
CA THR A 129 -31.08 -8.27 -10.87
C THR A 129 -32.31 -7.41 -11.14
N VAL A 130 -32.12 -6.37 -11.94
CA VAL A 130 -33.15 -5.36 -12.23
C VAL A 130 -33.55 -5.43 -13.70
N GLY A 131 -34.84 -5.24 -13.97
CA GLY A 131 -35.36 -5.11 -15.33
C GLY A 131 -35.28 -3.66 -15.85
N ASP A 132 -36.06 -3.38 -16.89
CA ASP A 132 -36.11 -2.05 -17.55
C ASP A 132 -36.56 -0.94 -16.59
N GLU A 133 -37.46 -1.24 -15.65
CA GLU A 133 -37.90 -0.32 -14.60
C GLU A 133 -37.02 -0.44 -13.35
N THR A 134 -35.77 0.01 -13.44
CA THR A 134 -34.84 -0.13 -12.30
C THR A 134 -35.29 0.69 -11.07
N PRO A 135 -35.39 0.10 -9.86
CA PRO A 135 -35.69 0.85 -8.64
C PRO A 135 -34.62 1.91 -8.35
N ALA A 136 -35.03 3.01 -7.73
CA ALA A 136 -34.09 4.02 -7.26
C ALA A 136 -33.17 3.41 -6.18
N LEU A 137 -31.87 3.74 -6.21
CA LEU A 137 -30.90 3.24 -5.23
C LEU A 137 -31.27 3.60 -3.79
N THR A 138 -31.87 4.78 -3.60
CA THR A 138 -32.37 5.22 -2.28
C THR A 138 -33.52 4.35 -1.81
N GLN A 139 -34.47 4.01 -2.69
CA GLN A 139 -35.60 3.14 -2.35
C GLN A 139 -35.11 1.74 -1.97
N LEU A 140 -34.20 1.16 -2.76
CA LEU A 140 -33.60 -0.13 -2.43
C LEU A 140 -32.83 -0.07 -1.10
N GLY A 141 -32.05 0.98 -0.87
CA GLY A 141 -31.32 1.20 0.38
C GLY A 141 -32.23 1.35 1.60
N ASP A 142 -33.35 2.06 1.47
CA ASP A 142 -34.35 2.24 2.52
C ASP A 142 -35.07 0.91 2.83
N THR A 143 -35.38 0.11 1.81
CA THR A 143 -35.97 -1.22 1.99
C THR A 143 -35.03 -2.18 2.70
N VAL A 144 -33.75 -2.24 2.28
CA VAL A 144 -32.73 -3.06 2.94
C VAL A 144 -32.55 -2.61 4.39
N SER A 145 -32.40 -1.30 4.63
CA SER A 145 -32.25 -0.75 5.99
C SER A 145 -33.48 -1.03 6.86
N GLY A 146 -34.68 -0.93 6.31
CA GLY A 146 -35.93 -1.25 7.01
C GLY A 146 -36.01 -2.73 7.42
N ALA A 147 -35.57 -3.63 6.53
CA ALA A 147 -35.54 -5.06 6.82
C ALA A 147 -34.47 -5.43 7.86
N GLU A 148 -33.26 -4.86 7.77
CA GLU A 148 -32.21 -5.01 8.80
C GLU A 148 -32.73 -4.57 10.18
N ASN A 149 -33.32 -3.37 10.23
CA ASN A 149 -33.83 -2.76 11.46
C ASN A 149 -35.05 -3.49 12.06
N SER A 150 -35.70 -4.37 11.29
CA SER A 150 -36.79 -5.20 11.78
C SER A 150 -36.32 -6.38 12.64
N VAL A 151 -35.04 -6.78 12.48
CA VAL A 151 -34.42 -7.89 13.19
C VAL A 151 -33.49 -7.36 14.29
N ARG A 152 -32.67 -6.34 13.98
CA ARG A 152 -31.63 -5.84 14.89
C ARG A 152 -31.61 -4.31 14.93
N ALA A 153 -31.30 -3.74 16.10
CA ALA A 153 -31.12 -2.30 16.23
C ALA A 153 -29.89 -1.82 15.42
N PRO A 154 -29.91 -0.60 14.85
CA PRO A 154 -28.78 -0.10 14.08
C PRO A 154 -27.55 0.04 14.98
N GLU A 155 -26.50 -0.73 14.69
CA GLU A 155 -25.20 -0.62 15.34
C GLU A 155 -24.13 -0.10 14.36
N PRO A 156 -23.12 0.64 14.84
CA PRO A 156 -22.02 1.06 14.00
C PRO A 156 -21.13 -0.14 13.69
N GLU A 157 -21.21 -0.62 12.45
CA GLU A 157 -20.36 -1.69 11.92
C GLU A 157 -19.39 -1.14 10.88
N GLN A 158 -18.24 -1.82 10.74
CA GLN A 158 -17.27 -1.48 9.72
C GLN A 158 -17.74 -2.05 8.37
N PRO A 159 -17.93 -1.22 7.33
CA PRO A 159 -18.39 -1.69 6.04
C PRO A 159 -17.35 -2.62 5.40
N LEU A 160 -17.80 -3.74 4.83
CA LEU A 160 -16.95 -4.55 3.97
C LEU A 160 -16.86 -3.86 2.60
N ASP A 161 -15.73 -3.27 2.28
CA ASP A 161 -15.50 -2.60 1.00
C ASP A 161 -15.20 -3.62 -0.12
N LEU A 162 -15.94 -3.54 -1.24
CA LEU A 162 -15.64 -4.30 -2.46
C LEU A 162 -14.88 -3.46 -3.48
N PRO A 163 -14.06 -4.08 -4.36
CA PRO A 163 -13.36 -3.35 -5.42
C PRO A 163 -14.26 -2.56 -6.36
N GLY A 164 -15.52 -3.02 -6.53
CA GLY A 164 -16.53 -2.34 -7.32
C GLY A 164 -17.04 -1.05 -6.69
N ASP A 165 -17.01 -0.92 -5.36
CA ASP A 165 -17.71 0.14 -4.64
C ASP A 165 -17.14 1.53 -4.99
N ASP A 166 -18.01 2.39 -5.53
CA ASP A 166 -17.62 3.71 -6.06
C ASP A 166 -17.00 4.61 -4.98
N VAL A 167 -17.49 4.48 -3.74
CA VAL A 167 -17.05 5.30 -2.60
C VAL A 167 -15.59 5.05 -2.25
N VAL A 168 -15.08 3.82 -2.43
CA VAL A 168 -13.68 3.47 -2.14
C VAL A 168 -12.75 4.21 -3.08
N LEU A 169 -13.02 4.15 -4.39
CA LEU A 169 -12.22 4.87 -5.39
C LEU A 169 -12.35 6.38 -5.21
N ALA A 170 -13.56 6.88 -4.99
CA ALA A 170 -13.79 8.30 -4.79
C ALA A 170 -13.02 8.82 -3.57
N GLY A 171 -12.97 8.05 -2.48
CA GLY A 171 -12.21 8.41 -1.30
C GLY A 171 -10.69 8.41 -1.52
N ARG A 172 -10.17 7.47 -2.31
CA ARG A 172 -8.74 7.45 -2.69
C ARG A 172 -8.39 8.66 -3.58
N VAL A 173 -9.25 9.01 -4.52
CA VAL A 173 -9.09 10.20 -5.38
C VAL A 173 -9.18 11.49 -4.56
N ALA A 174 -10.12 11.59 -3.62
CA ALA A 174 -10.25 12.74 -2.73
C ALA A 174 -8.99 12.93 -1.87
N ALA A 175 -8.47 11.85 -1.25
CA ALA A 175 -7.23 11.91 -0.47
C ALA A 175 -6.02 12.35 -1.32
N LEU A 176 -5.92 11.87 -2.56
CA LEU A 176 -4.89 12.30 -3.52
C LEU A 176 -5.05 13.78 -3.87
N ALA A 177 -6.26 14.24 -4.16
CA ALA A 177 -6.56 15.63 -4.50
C ALA A 177 -6.22 16.56 -3.33
N THR A 178 -6.65 16.24 -2.11
CA THR A 178 -6.34 17.00 -0.88
C THR A 178 -4.82 17.13 -0.68
N THR A 179 -4.08 16.02 -0.79
CA THR A 179 -2.62 16.03 -0.63
C THR A 179 -1.95 16.84 -1.76
N GLY A 180 -2.45 16.71 -3.00
CA GLY A 180 -1.97 17.47 -4.15
C GLY A 180 -2.21 18.98 -4.04
N LEU A 181 -3.37 19.39 -3.49
CA LEU A 181 -3.65 20.79 -3.17
C LEU A 181 -2.68 21.31 -2.10
N GLY A 182 -2.43 20.53 -1.05
CA GLY A 182 -1.44 20.86 -0.02
C GLY A 182 -0.04 21.09 -0.61
N LEU A 183 0.38 20.23 -1.55
CA LEU A 183 1.64 20.40 -2.29
C LEU A 183 1.65 21.71 -3.10
N GLY A 184 0.57 22.00 -3.83
CA GLY A 184 0.43 23.24 -4.62
C GLY A 184 0.50 24.49 -3.74
N VAL A 185 -0.23 24.52 -2.63
CA VAL A 185 -0.21 25.62 -1.65
C VAL A 185 1.18 25.77 -1.04
N SER A 186 1.83 24.66 -0.66
CA SER A 186 3.18 24.70 -0.10
C SER A 186 4.21 25.26 -1.09
N VAL A 187 4.14 24.86 -2.36
CA VAL A 187 5.04 25.37 -3.42
C VAL A 187 4.76 26.84 -3.70
N ALA A 188 3.49 27.24 -3.76
CA ALA A 188 3.10 28.65 -3.94
C ALA A 188 3.53 29.53 -2.77
N ALA A 189 3.32 29.09 -1.53
CA ALA A 189 3.75 29.79 -0.33
C ALA A 189 5.28 29.95 -0.28
N ALA A 190 6.02 28.90 -0.64
CA ALA A 190 7.48 28.96 -0.76
C ALA A 190 7.93 29.92 -1.87
N ALA A 191 7.28 29.90 -3.04
CA ALA A 191 7.58 30.79 -4.16
C ALA A 191 7.29 32.27 -3.82
N LEU A 192 6.22 32.52 -3.07
CA LEU A 192 5.82 33.83 -2.58
C LEU A 192 6.59 34.28 -1.32
N ARG A 193 7.51 33.45 -0.81
CA ARG A 193 8.29 33.70 0.42
C ARG A 193 7.42 34.07 1.62
N LEU A 194 6.25 33.45 1.73
CA LEU A 194 5.36 33.68 2.87
C LEU A 194 6.03 33.17 4.16
N PRO A 195 5.84 33.86 5.30
CA PRO A 195 6.40 33.43 6.57
C PRO A 195 5.89 32.03 6.92
N GLN A 196 6.80 31.17 7.36
CA GLN A 196 6.49 29.83 7.85
C GLN A 196 5.83 29.94 9.22
N LEU A 197 4.83 29.11 9.49
CA LEU A 197 4.35 28.95 10.86
C LEU A 197 5.47 28.34 11.70
N SER A 198 5.64 28.84 12.93
CA SER A 198 6.73 28.40 13.78
C SER A 198 6.65 26.89 14.01
N VAL A 199 7.82 26.23 14.00
CA VAL A 199 7.95 24.78 14.25
C VAL A 199 7.23 24.38 15.54
N ALA A 200 7.15 25.27 16.53
CA ALA A 200 6.41 25.08 17.78
C ALA A 200 4.89 24.80 17.59
N VAL A 201 4.23 25.48 16.63
CA VAL A 201 2.81 25.24 16.33
C VAL A 201 2.63 23.90 15.62
N ALA A 202 3.50 23.57 14.66
CA ALA A 202 3.48 22.26 14.00
C ALA A 202 3.76 21.12 14.99
N SER A 203 4.66 21.33 15.94
CA SER A 203 5.04 20.36 16.98
C SER A 203 3.89 20.03 17.92
N ALA A 204 3.05 21.01 18.26
CA ALA A 204 1.87 20.80 19.09
C ALA A 204 0.83 19.90 18.38
N VAL A 205 0.67 20.04 17.06
CA VAL A 205 -0.28 19.24 16.27
C VAL A 205 0.29 17.83 15.97
N ILE A 206 1.58 17.70 15.67
CA ILE A 206 2.22 16.38 15.44
C ILE A 206 2.30 15.56 16.75
N SER A 207 2.50 16.23 17.89
CA SER A 207 2.44 15.57 19.21
C SER A 207 1.06 15.01 19.53
N ALA A 208 0.00 15.60 18.97
CA ALA A 208 -1.37 15.11 19.11
C ALA A 208 -1.62 13.85 18.25
N ASP A 209 -1.09 13.83 17.01
CA ASP A 209 -1.26 12.72 16.05
C ASP A 209 -0.55 11.42 16.44
N TYR A 210 0.60 11.51 17.12
CA TYR A 210 1.44 10.33 17.42
C TYR A 210 1.19 9.71 18.81
N GLN A 211 0.32 10.29 19.64
CA GLN A 211 0.02 9.72 20.97
C GLN A 211 -1.15 8.72 20.88
N PRO A 212 -0.92 7.40 21.16
CA PRO A 212 -1.99 6.40 21.13
C PRO A 212 -3.12 6.67 22.13
N ARG A 213 -2.88 7.49 23.16
CA ARG A 213 -3.92 7.93 24.10
C ARG A 213 -4.86 8.97 23.48
N ILE A 214 -4.33 9.93 22.71
CA ILE A 214 -5.12 10.95 22.01
C ILE A 214 -5.92 10.29 20.90
N ARG A 215 -5.28 9.40 20.14
CA ARG A 215 -5.95 8.55 19.15
C ARG A 215 -7.13 7.80 19.76
N ARG A 216 -6.96 7.08 20.88
CA ARG A 216 -8.07 6.39 21.57
C ARG A 216 -9.17 7.34 22.06
N LEU A 217 -8.80 8.54 22.51
CA LEU A 217 -9.75 9.57 22.96
C LEU A 217 -10.57 10.14 21.80
N VAL A 218 -9.95 10.28 20.63
CA VAL A 218 -10.60 10.69 19.38
C VAL A 218 -11.46 9.54 18.84
N GLU A 219 -10.95 8.31 18.83
CA GLU A 219 -11.68 7.09 18.44
C GLU A 219 -12.94 6.88 19.29
N HIS A 220 -12.87 7.12 20.61
CA HIS A 220 -14.03 7.02 21.51
C HIS A 220 -15.10 8.09 21.26
N ARG A 221 -14.79 9.19 20.56
CA ARG A 221 -15.74 10.29 20.30
C ARG A 221 -16.19 10.39 18.85
N LEU A 222 -15.33 10.03 17.90
CA LEU A 222 -15.58 10.16 16.47
C LEU A 222 -15.74 8.81 15.77
N GLY A 223 -15.33 7.69 16.39
CA GLY A 223 -15.27 6.38 15.73
C GLY A 223 -13.94 6.13 15.03
N LEU A 224 -13.70 4.87 14.67
CA LEU A 224 -12.43 4.38 14.10
C LEU A 224 -12.12 4.99 12.73
N GLU A 225 -13.09 5.03 11.82
CA GLU A 225 -12.89 5.50 10.45
C GLU A 225 -12.70 7.02 10.37
N SER A 226 -13.45 7.77 11.18
CA SER A 226 -13.38 9.23 11.26
C SER A 226 -12.05 9.70 11.81
N THR A 227 -11.44 8.91 12.70
CA THR A 227 -10.12 9.20 13.23
C THR A 227 -9.07 9.14 12.13
N ASP A 228 -9.07 8.13 11.26
CA ASP A 228 -8.07 8.02 10.20
C ASP A 228 -8.17 9.15 9.17
N VAL A 229 -9.37 9.65 8.87
CA VAL A 229 -9.56 10.82 7.99
C VAL A 229 -9.10 12.10 8.66
N VAL A 230 -9.47 12.32 9.92
CA VAL A 230 -9.05 13.51 10.68
C VAL A 230 -7.53 13.54 10.80
N LEU A 231 -6.89 12.41 11.10
CA LEU A 231 -5.44 12.28 11.16
C LEU A 231 -4.80 12.54 9.78
N ALA A 232 -5.34 11.97 8.70
CA ALA A 232 -4.80 12.22 7.34
C ALA A 232 -4.95 13.69 6.90
N THR A 233 -6.05 14.33 7.30
CA THR A 233 -6.32 15.76 7.02
C THR A 233 -5.43 16.66 7.87
N ALA A 234 -5.22 16.30 9.14
CA ALA A 234 -4.30 16.97 10.05
C ALA A 234 -2.87 16.87 9.52
N GLU A 235 -2.40 15.69 9.13
CA GLU A 235 -1.09 15.47 8.51
C GLU A 235 -0.92 16.38 7.29
N ALA A 236 -1.89 16.39 6.37
CA ALA A 236 -1.84 17.23 5.17
C ALA A 236 -1.82 18.73 5.51
N ALA A 237 -2.63 19.18 6.48
CA ALA A 237 -2.66 20.56 6.93
C ALA A 237 -1.33 20.97 7.56
N ILE A 238 -0.78 20.14 8.45
CA ILE A 238 0.52 20.38 9.10
C ILE A 238 1.63 20.49 8.05
N LEU A 239 1.69 19.57 7.09
CA LEU A 239 2.73 19.57 6.05
C LEU A 239 2.62 20.79 5.13
N THR A 240 1.39 21.25 4.88
CA THR A 240 1.14 22.48 4.11
C THR A 240 1.57 23.72 4.89
N LEU A 241 1.21 23.79 6.18
CA LEU A 241 1.53 24.92 7.08
C LEU A 241 3.03 25.02 7.39
N THR A 242 3.73 23.88 7.42
CA THR A 242 5.19 23.81 7.58
C THR A 242 5.96 24.04 6.27
N GLN A 243 5.26 24.26 5.15
CA GLN A 243 5.84 24.44 3.83
C GLN A 243 6.87 23.33 3.48
N ASN A 244 6.50 22.05 3.64
CA ASN A 244 7.36 20.90 3.34
C ASN A 244 6.96 20.21 2.00
N PRO A 245 7.35 20.77 0.84
CA PRO A 245 6.89 20.27 -0.46
C PRO A 245 7.49 18.91 -0.81
N THR A 246 8.67 18.57 -0.29
CA THR A 246 9.32 17.29 -0.61
C THR A 246 8.57 16.12 0.01
N LEU A 247 8.18 16.22 1.29
CA LEU A 247 7.43 15.17 1.96
C LEU A 247 6.00 15.06 1.40
N LEU A 248 5.37 16.20 1.07
CA LEU A 248 4.09 16.23 0.37
C LEU A 248 4.16 15.53 -0.99
N ALA A 249 5.26 15.71 -1.75
CA ALA A 249 5.44 15.01 -3.02
C ALA A 249 5.52 13.48 -2.85
N VAL A 250 6.21 12.99 -1.81
CA VAL A 250 6.23 11.56 -1.46
C VAL A 250 4.83 11.05 -1.14
N ASN A 251 4.07 11.80 -0.34
CA ASN A 251 2.69 11.44 0.01
C ASN A 251 1.76 11.47 -1.23
N VAL A 252 1.89 12.44 -2.13
CA VAL A 252 1.16 12.45 -3.41
C VAL A 252 1.46 11.19 -4.22
N LEU A 253 2.74 10.79 -4.33
CA LEU A 253 3.11 9.60 -5.11
C LEU A 253 2.63 8.30 -4.46
N LEU A 254 2.68 8.19 -3.13
CA LEU A 254 2.10 7.07 -2.40
C LEU A 254 0.58 7.00 -2.63
N ARG A 255 -0.13 8.12 -2.45
CA ARG A 255 -1.58 8.19 -2.66
C ARG A 255 -1.95 7.85 -4.11
N ALA A 256 -1.17 8.31 -5.09
CA ALA A 256 -1.37 7.94 -6.49
C ALA A 256 -1.21 6.43 -6.73
N THR A 257 -0.25 5.79 -6.06
CA THR A 257 -0.04 4.34 -6.14
C THR A 257 -1.24 3.58 -5.57
N LEU A 258 -1.76 4.00 -4.42
CA LEU A 258 -2.95 3.41 -3.79
C LEU A 258 -4.22 3.64 -4.62
N THR A 259 -4.39 4.82 -5.22
CA THR A 259 -5.50 5.10 -6.15
C THR A 259 -5.41 4.21 -7.38
N ALA A 260 -4.21 3.98 -7.91
CA ALA A 260 -4.00 3.09 -9.06
C ALA A 260 -4.28 1.61 -8.72
N GLU A 261 -3.96 1.16 -7.50
CA GLU A 261 -4.38 -0.15 -6.97
C GLU A 261 -5.91 -0.28 -6.97
N THR A 262 -6.62 0.66 -6.35
CA THR A 262 -8.09 0.63 -6.28
C THR A 262 -8.74 0.72 -7.66
N TRP A 263 -8.18 1.53 -8.57
CA TRP A 263 -8.65 1.61 -9.94
C TRP A 263 -8.51 0.27 -10.69
N SER A 264 -7.37 -0.39 -10.56
CA SER A 264 -7.12 -1.70 -11.18
C SER A 264 -8.01 -2.79 -10.58
N ALA A 265 -8.20 -2.80 -9.25
CA ALA A 265 -9.12 -3.70 -8.57
C ALA A 265 -10.57 -3.50 -9.06
N ARG A 266 -11.01 -2.26 -9.23
CA ARG A 266 -12.31 -1.92 -9.81
C ARG A 266 -12.45 -2.43 -11.25
N GLN A 267 -11.42 -2.27 -12.07
CA GLN A 267 -11.43 -2.82 -13.44
C GLN A 267 -11.43 -4.35 -13.44
N ALA A 268 -10.73 -5.01 -12.51
CA ALA A 268 -10.80 -6.45 -12.34
C ALA A 268 -12.22 -6.90 -11.95
N TRP A 269 -12.89 -6.18 -11.04
CA TRP A 269 -14.29 -6.43 -10.69
C TRP A 269 -15.20 -6.33 -11.91
N HIS A 270 -15.16 -5.22 -12.65
CA HIS A 270 -15.99 -5.03 -13.86
C HIS A 270 -15.78 -6.13 -14.91
N ARG A 271 -14.56 -6.67 -15.03
CA ARG A 271 -14.25 -7.77 -15.96
C ARG A 271 -14.75 -9.12 -15.48
N THR A 272 -14.85 -9.34 -14.17
CA THR A 272 -15.08 -10.68 -13.58
C THR A 272 -16.50 -10.84 -13.07
N GLU A 273 -17.15 -9.74 -12.66
CA GLU A 273 -18.52 -9.71 -12.13
C GLU A 273 -19.54 -10.46 -13.00
N PRO A 274 -19.54 -10.37 -14.36
CA PRO A 274 -20.51 -11.10 -15.18
C PRO A 274 -20.47 -12.62 -15.01
N ASN A 275 -19.29 -13.18 -14.72
CA ASN A 275 -19.11 -14.62 -14.52
C ASN A 275 -19.42 -15.03 -13.08
N LEU A 276 -19.25 -14.11 -12.13
CA LEU A 276 -19.46 -14.37 -10.71
C LEU A 276 -20.93 -14.21 -10.31
N ALA A 277 -21.63 -13.21 -10.87
CA ALA A 277 -22.98 -12.85 -10.48
C ALA A 277 -24.03 -13.96 -10.60
N PRO A 278 -23.98 -14.89 -11.60
CA PRO A 278 -24.89 -16.03 -11.66
C PRO A 278 -24.80 -16.95 -10.44
N HIS A 279 -23.65 -16.97 -9.77
CA HIS A 279 -23.33 -17.79 -8.61
C HIS A 279 -23.14 -16.92 -7.35
N ALA A 280 -23.83 -15.78 -7.27
CA ALA A 280 -23.69 -14.85 -6.17
C ALA A 280 -24.26 -15.40 -4.85
N GLY A 281 -25.29 -16.25 -4.92
CA GLY A 281 -25.88 -16.91 -3.76
C GLY A 281 -24.95 -17.93 -3.11
N ASP A 282 -24.78 -17.86 -1.80
CA ASP A 282 -24.17 -18.91 -0.98
C ASP A 282 -25.17 -19.41 0.08
N ASP A 283 -25.52 -20.69 0.00
CA ASP A 283 -26.60 -21.24 0.84
C ASP A 283 -26.15 -21.46 2.30
N HIS A 284 -24.84 -21.61 2.56
CA HIS A 284 -24.29 -22.01 3.86
C HIS A 284 -23.06 -21.15 4.23
N PRO A 285 -23.24 -20.02 4.93
CA PRO A 285 -22.10 -19.28 5.47
C PRO A 285 -21.36 -20.09 6.54
N PRO A 286 -20.02 -20.07 6.56
CA PRO A 286 -19.25 -20.65 7.64
C PRO A 286 -19.56 -19.91 8.95
N GLU A 287 -19.54 -20.64 10.07
CA GLU A 287 -19.58 -20.01 11.39
C GLU A 287 -18.39 -19.05 11.54
N HIS A 288 -18.61 -17.90 12.18
CA HIS A 288 -17.65 -16.79 12.26
C HIS A 288 -16.26 -17.29 12.69
N PRO A 289 -15.29 -17.37 11.76
CA PRO A 289 -14.04 -18.03 12.04
C PRO A 289 -13.24 -17.20 13.04
N HIS A 290 -13.00 -17.76 14.22
CA HIS A 290 -12.13 -17.16 15.21
C HIS A 290 -10.72 -17.71 15.08
N ARG A 291 -9.75 -16.84 14.75
CA ARG A 291 -8.34 -17.21 14.77
C ARG A 291 -7.92 -17.57 16.21
N PRO A 292 -7.44 -18.79 16.51
CA PRO A 292 -7.18 -19.24 17.88
C PRO A 292 -6.15 -18.44 18.67
N ARG A 293 -5.24 -17.76 17.96
CA ARG A 293 -4.21 -16.89 18.53
C ARG A 293 -4.16 -15.60 17.73
N SER A 294 -3.70 -14.51 18.33
CA SER A 294 -3.43 -13.27 17.60
C SER A 294 -2.35 -13.50 16.53
N LEU A 295 -2.52 -12.85 15.37
CA LEU A 295 -1.54 -12.88 14.28
C LEU A 295 -0.15 -12.48 14.77
N PRO A 296 0.92 -13.23 14.41
CA PRO A 296 2.28 -12.85 14.77
C PRO A 296 2.64 -11.43 14.33
N VAL A 297 3.42 -10.75 15.16
CA VAL A 297 3.87 -9.37 14.92
C VAL A 297 5.00 -9.41 13.89
N GLY A 298 4.80 -8.76 12.74
CA GLY A 298 5.82 -8.66 11.70
C GLY A 298 6.97 -7.72 12.08
N PRO A 299 8.08 -7.70 11.30
CA PRO A 299 9.22 -6.81 11.55
C PRO A 299 8.83 -5.34 11.58
N LEU A 300 7.88 -4.95 10.71
CA LEU A 300 7.34 -3.60 10.65
C LEU A 300 6.61 -3.24 11.95
N GLU A 301 5.72 -4.11 12.41
CA GLU A 301 4.92 -3.87 13.61
C GLU A 301 5.80 -3.85 14.86
N HIS A 302 6.85 -4.69 14.89
CA HIS A 302 7.83 -4.65 15.96
C HIS A 302 8.58 -3.30 15.99
N HIS A 303 9.01 -2.80 14.82
CA HIS A 303 9.69 -1.51 14.73
C HIS A 303 8.75 -0.36 15.09
N ALA A 304 7.53 -0.35 14.56
CA ALA A 304 6.51 0.64 14.86
C ALA A 304 6.19 0.68 16.37
N ASN A 305 6.03 -0.48 17.01
CA ASN A 305 5.75 -0.55 18.45
C ASN A 305 6.91 -0.01 19.30
N ARG A 306 8.17 -0.23 18.88
CA ARG A 306 9.34 0.41 19.52
C ARG A 306 9.34 1.93 19.32
N SER A 307 9.03 2.40 18.10
CA SER A 307 8.97 3.83 17.79
C SER A 307 7.91 4.57 18.61
N VAL A 308 6.78 3.94 18.94
CA VAL A 308 5.73 4.52 19.80
C VAL A 308 6.27 4.95 21.17
N VAL A 309 7.25 4.22 21.72
CA VAL A 309 7.88 4.58 23.00
C VAL A 309 9.13 5.44 22.78
N ALA A 310 9.93 5.13 21.76
CA ALA A 310 11.20 5.82 21.50
C ALA A 310 11.01 7.29 21.08
N ALA A 311 10.01 7.59 20.26
CA ALA A 311 9.75 8.95 19.77
C ALA A 311 9.41 9.95 20.89
N PRO A 312 8.43 9.70 21.79
CA PRO A 312 8.14 10.61 22.89
C PRO A 312 9.27 10.66 23.91
N ALA A 313 10.00 9.56 24.15
CA ALA A 313 11.17 9.58 25.03
C ALA A 313 12.29 10.49 24.48
N ALA A 314 12.59 10.37 23.18
CA ALA A 314 13.57 11.23 22.52
C ALA A 314 13.14 12.70 22.53
N ALA A 315 11.85 12.99 22.28
CA ALA A 315 11.30 14.33 22.36
C ALA A 315 11.38 14.92 23.79
N ALA A 316 11.07 14.12 24.81
CA ALA A 316 11.15 14.54 26.21
C ALA A 316 12.59 14.84 26.64
N VAL A 317 13.55 13.99 26.26
CA VAL A 317 14.97 14.22 26.54
C VAL A 317 15.48 15.45 25.80
N ALA A 318 15.17 15.61 24.52
CA ALA A 318 15.57 16.78 23.74
C ALA A 318 14.98 18.07 24.35
N GLY A 319 13.68 18.08 24.66
CA GLY A 319 13.03 19.23 25.29
C GLY A 319 13.58 19.57 26.67
N ALA A 320 13.88 18.56 27.50
CA ALA A 320 14.47 18.76 28.82
C ALA A 320 15.92 19.25 28.75
N ALA A 321 16.69 18.78 27.77
CA ALA A 321 18.10 19.14 27.61
C ALA A 321 18.29 20.55 27.02
N THR A 322 17.40 20.98 26.10
CA THR A 322 17.57 22.23 25.37
C THR A 322 16.63 23.35 25.81
N GLY A 323 15.53 23.02 26.49
CA GLY A 323 14.46 23.98 26.81
C GLY A 323 13.68 24.48 25.59
N ASP A 324 13.87 23.86 24.42
CA ASP A 324 13.28 24.29 23.15
C ASP A 324 12.20 23.30 22.67
N ALA A 325 10.95 23.76 22.65
CA ALA A 325 9.80 23.00 22.17
C ALA A 325 9.91 22.64 20.66
N GLY A 326 10.62 23.44 19.86
CA GLY A 326 10.84 23.17 18.44
C GLY A 326 11.80 22.00 18.21
N LEU A 327 12.83 21.85 19.03
CA LEU A 327 13.73 20.70 19.00
C LEU A 327 13.05 19.43 19.50
N ALA A 328 12.18 19.52 20.51
CA ALA A 328 11.37 18.41 20.97
C ALA A 328 10.44 17.87 19.86
N GLY A 329 9.78 18.78 19.12
CA GLY A 329 8.94 18.38 17.98
C GLY A 329 9.73 17.81 16.82
N THR A 330 10.92 18.33 16.54
CA THR A 330 11.81 17.78 15.50
C THR A 330 12.26 16.36 15.85
N ALA A 331 12.59 16.10 17.13
CA ALA A 331 12.94 14.77 17.61
C ALA A 331 11.78 13.77 17.47
N LEU A 332 10.54 14.21 17.71
CA LEU A 332 9.33 13.40 17.52
C LEU A 332 9.16 12.99 16.05
N ILE A 333 9.32 13.95 15.13
CA ILE A 333 9.21 13.74 13.68
C ILE A 333 10.31 12.77 13.21
N VAL A 334 11.56 12.99 13.63
CA VAL A 334 12.73 12.14 13.28
C VAL A 334 12.58 10.68 13.71
N ALA A 335 11.88 10.43 14.82
CA ALA A 335 11.67 9.09 15.34
C ALA A 335 10.47 8.34 14.69
N ALA A 336 9.72 9.00 13.79
CA ALA A 336 8.58 8.40 13.12
C ALA A 336 9.02 7.32 12.09
N PRO A 337 8.37 6.14 12.05
CA PRO A 337 8.75 5.04 11.18
C PRO A 337 8.21 5.17 9.74
N ALA A 338 8.34 6.37 9.13
CA ALA A 338 7.70 6.71 7.86
C ALA A 338 8.15 5.80 6.70
N ALA A 339 9.45 5.49 6.62
CA ALA A 339 10.00 4.66 5.55
C ALA A 339 9.44 3.24 5.53
N THR A 340 9.16 2.66 6.71
CA THR A 340 8.72 1.27 6.83
C THR A 340 7.31 1.09 6.28
N ARG A 341 6.39 1.98 6.66
CA ARG A 341 5.01 1.97 6.14
C ARG A 341 4.99 2.21 4.63
N THR A 342 5.71 3.22 4.16
CA THR A 342 5.72 3.58 2.73
C THR A 342 6.30 2.46 1.85
N ALA A 343 7.31 1.74 2.32
CA ALA A 343 7.87 0.60 1.60
C ALA A 343 6.86 -0.54 1.42
N ARG A 344 6.18 -0.95 2.50
CA ARG A 344 5.17 -2.01 2.44
C ARG A 344 3.98 -1.63 1.57
N GLU A 345 3.44 -0.43 1.78
CA GLU A 345 2.27 0.04 1.00
C GLU A 345 2.59 0.16 -0.48
N SER A 346 3.77 0.70 -0.83
CA SER A 346 4.19 0.81 -2.23
C SER A 346 4.39 -0.54 -2.88
N PHE A 347 5.00 -1.49 -2.16
CA PHE A 347 5.15 -2.87 -2.61
C PHE A 347 3.80 -3.53 -2.86
N ALA A 348 2.95 -3.60 -1.83
CA ALA A 348 1.66 -4.28 -1.90
C ALA A 348 0.75 -3.68 -2.97
N ALA A 349 0.65 -2.35 -3.04
CA ALA A 349 -0.18 -1.68 -4.04
C ALA A 349 0.34 -1.87 -5.47
N THR A 350 1.66 -1.83 -5.67
CA THR A 350 2.26 -2.08 -7.00
C THR A 350 2.08 -3.54 -7.43
N LEU A 351 2.25 -4.50 -6.50
CA LEU A 351 2.06 -5.92 -6.73
C LEU A 351 0.59 -6.24 -7.04
N SER A 352 -0.34 -5.76 -6.19
CA SER A 352 -1.79 -5.89 -6.35
C SER A 352 -2.26 -5.42 -7.72
N ARG A 353 -1.88 -4.19 -8.10
CA ARG A 353 -2.17 -3.62 -9.41
C ARG A 353 -1.59 -4.47 -10.54
N GLY A 354 -0.34 -4.91 -10.41
CA GLY A 354 0.31 -5.74 -11.43
C GLY A 354 -0.34 -7.11 -11.63
N LEU A 355 -0.74 -7.77 -10.54
CA LEU A 355 -1.45 -9.05 -10.57
C LEU A 355 -2.85 -8.91 -11.15
N ALA A 356 -3.58 -7.84 -10.79
CA ALA A 356 -4.90 -7.56 -11.36
C ALA A 356 -4.83 -7.21 -12.85
N ASP A 357 -3.87 -6.36 -13.25
CA ASP A 357 -3.73 -5.93 -14.64
C ASP A 357 -3.21 -7.05 -15.56
N ARG A 358 -2.17 -7.79 -15.14
CA ARG A 358 -1.43 -8.75 -15.98
C ARG A 358 -1.88 -10.20 -15.81
N HIS A 359 -2.38 -10.57 -14.64
CA HIS A 359 -2.69 -11.95 -14.26
C HIS A 359 -4.15 -12.16 -13.85
N ARG A 360 -5.02 -11.17 -14.11
CA ARG A 360 -6.47 -11.25 -13.88
C ARG A 360 -6.87 -11.62 -12.44
N MET A 361 -6.00 -11.38 -11.47
CA MET A 361 -6.33 -11.53 -10.05
C MET A 361 -7.41 -10.50 -9.65
N LEU A 362 -8.46 -10.95 -8.97
CA LEU A 362 -9.45 -10.07 -8.35
C LEU A 362 -9.18 -9.97 -6.84
N PRO A 363 -8.67 -8.83 -6.34
CA PRO A 363 -8.40 -8.67 -4.92
C PRO A 363 -9.68 -8.27 -4.17
N LEU A 364 -10.43 -9.25 -3.64
CA LEU A 364 -11.59 -8.98 -2.79
C LEU A 364 -11.17 -8.27 -1.49
N ARG A 365 -10.08 -8.73 -0.87
CA ARG A 365 -9.47 -8.12 0.32
C ARG A 365 -8.01 -7.74 0.06
N PRO A 366 -7.70 -6.50 -0.36
CA PRO A 366 -6.33 -6.04 -0.65
C PRO A 366 -5.35 -6.12 0.54
N GLN A 367 -5.87 -6.29 1.76
CA GLN A 367 -5.09 -6.47 2.98
C GLN A 367 -4.28 -7.77 2.96
N ALA A 368 -4.72 -8.82 2.27
CA ALA A 368 -3.99 -10.08 2.14
C ALA A 368 -2.57 -9.87 1.61
N LEU A 369 -2.40 -9.00 0.61
CA LEU A 369 -1.09 -8.67 0.05
C LEU A 369 -0.18 -7.89 1.01
N ARG A 370 -0.75 -7.22 2.01
CA ARG A 370 -0.02 -6.51 3.07
C ARG A 370 0.38 -7.43 4.22
N HIS A 371 -0.13 -8.66 4.24
CA HIS A 371 0.22 -9.72 5.20
C HIS A 371 1.18 -10.77 4.63
N LEU A 372 1.49 -10.72 3.34
CA LEU A 372 2.42 -11.66 2.69
C LEU A 372 3.80 -11.73 3.35
N ASP A 373 4.28 -10.64 3.96
CA ASP A 373 5.58 -10.62 4.64
C ASP A 373 5.61 -11.49 5.91
N ARG A 374 4.45 -11.96 6.39
CA ARG A 374 4.32 -12.79 7.60
C ARG A 374 4.02 -14.25 7.31
N VAL A 375 3.52 -14.58 6.12
CA VAL A 375 3.18 -15.95 5.72
C VAL A 375 4.40 -16.85 5.88
N ASP A 376 4.28 -17.92 6.65
CA ASP A 376 5.34 -18.91 6.89
C ASP A 376 4.92 -20.35 6.52
N THR A 377 3.62 -20.56 6.30
CA THR A 377 3.04 -21.86 6.03
C THR A 377 1.95 -21.70 4.98
N VAL A 378 1.94 -22.58 3.98
CA VAL A 378 0.95 -22.63 2.90
C VAL A 378 0.26 -24.00 2.95
N VAL A 379 -1.05 -24.00 3.11
CA VAL A 379 -1.91 -25.18 3.02
C VAL A 379 -2.56 -25.20 1.64
N ILE A 380 -2.45 -26.33 0.96
CA ILE A 380 -2.89 -26.48 -0.44
C ILE A 380 -3.95 -27.57 -0.50
N ASP A 381 -5.12 -27.18 -1.00
CA ASP A 381 -6.17 -28.13 -1.37
C ASP A 381 -5.70 -28.98 -2.55
N PRO A 382 -5.65 -30.31 -2.41
CA PRO A 382 -5.20 -31.19 -3.50
C PRO A 382 -6.07 -31.08 -4.75
N GLN A 383 -7.33 -30.64 -4.64
CA GLN A 383 -8.21 -30.45 -5.80
C GLN A 383 -7.78 -29.26 -6.68
N THR A 384 -6.98 -28.33 -6.14
CA THR A 384 -6.39 -27.23 -6.91
C THR A 384 -5.16 -27.64 -7.73
N LEU A 385 -4.61 -28.82 -7.44
CA LEU A 385 -3.44 -29.39 -8.12
C LEU A 385 -3.87 -30.16 -9.38
N THR A 386 -4.72 -29.57 -10.22
CA THR A 386 -4.96 -30.13 -11.55
C THR A 386 -3.66 -30.03 -12.35
N PRO A 387 -3.15 -31.09 -12.99
CA PRO A 387 -1.89 -31.04 -13.71
C PRO A 387 -1.87 -29.95 -14.79
N PRO A 388 -0.77 -29.20 -14.93
CA PRO A 388 0.46 -29.32 -14.15
C PRO A 388 0.35 -28.63 -12.77
N GLY A 389 0.70 -29.37 -11.71
CA GLY A 389 0.93 -28.80 -10.38
C GLY A 389 2.13 -27.83 -10.37
N PRO A 390 2.46 -27.22 -9.22
CA PRO A 390 3.58 -26.29 -9.14
C PRO A 390 4.88 -26.95 -9.63
N ASP A 391 5.63 -26.23 -10.46
CA ASP A 391 6.96 -26.67 -10.89
C ASP A 391 7.83 -26.96 -9.67
N ALA A 392 8.68 -28.00 -9.75
CA ALA A 392 9.60 -28.35 -8.68
C ALA A 392 10.49 -27.15 -8.25
N ALA A 393 10.80 -26.25 -9.18
CA ALA A 393 11.52 -25.00 -8.91
C ALA A 393 10.74 -24.04 -7.99
N VAL A 394 9.42 -23.97 -8.12
CA VAL A 394 8.56 -23.13 -7.25
C VAL A 394 8.53 -23.71 -5.85
N LEU A 395 8.35 -25.01 -5.70
CA LEU A 395 8.33 -25.65 -4.38
C LEU A 395 9.70 -25.59 -3.69
N ASP A 396 10.79 -25.80 -4.43
CA ASP A 396 12.15 -25.60 -3.91
C ASP A 396 12.37 -24.13 -3.50
N TYR A 397 11.89 -23.17 -4.29
CA TYR A 397 11.94 -21.75 -3.95
C TYR A 397 11.18 -21.44 -2.66
N LEU A 398 9.94 -21.94 -2.49
CA LEU A 398 9.14 -21.74 -1.28
C LEU A 398 9.81 -22.37 -0.05
N ARG A 399 10.29 -23.62 -0.18
CA ARG A 399 11.01 -24.31 0.89
C ARG A 399 12.25 -23.54 1.32
N ARG A 400 13.07 -23.08 0.37
CA ARG A 400 14.28 -22.28 0.66
C ARG A 400 13.96 -20.89 1.19
N ALA A 401 12.82 -20.32 0.82
CA ALA A 401 12.28 -19.12 1.43
C ALA A 401 11.78 -19.36 2.87
N GLY A 402 11.85 -20.58 3.40
CA GLY A 402 11.36 -20.91 4.75
C GLY A 402 9.83 -20.87 4.83
N ILE A 403 9.15 -21.15 3.71
CA ILE A 403 7.69 -21.31 3.65
C ILE A 403 7.42 -22.80 3.61
N ARG A 404 6.77 -23.32 4.65
CA ARG A 404 6.39 -24.73 4.73
C ARG A 404 5.17 -24.99 3.85
N THR A 405 5.24 -25.98 2.98
CA THR A 405 4.13 -26.36 2.10
C THR A 405 3.47 -27.64 2.61
N ILE A 406 2.17 -27.56 2.89
CA ILE A 406 1.38 -28.65 3.47
C ILE A 406 0.25 -28.98 2.49
N GLY A 407 0.17 -30.23 2.07
CA GLY A 407 -0.95 -30.74 1.26
C GLY A 407 -1.83 -31.67 2.09
N LEU A 408 -3.12 -31.76 1.77
CA LEU A 408 -3.94 -32.87 2.26
C LEU A 408 -3.63 -34.13 1.45
N LYS A 409 -3.51 -35.26 2.14
CA LYS A 409 -3.38 -36.56 1.49
C LYS A 409 -4.71 -36.94 0.84
N SER A 410 -4.75 -36.97 -0.49
CA SER A 410 -5.91 -37.45 -1.25
C SER A 410 -5.66 -38.87 -1.77
N PRO A 411 -6.66 -39.78 -1.76
CA PRO A 411 -6.53 -41.13 -2.32
C PRO A 411 -6.25 -41.13 -3.84
N ALA A 412 -6.42 -39.99 -4.54
CA ALA A 412 -6.03 -39.81 -5.93
C ALA A 412 -4.52 -39.57 -6.14
N MET A 413 -3.75 -39.34 -5.06
CA MET A 413 -2.31 -39.15 -5.13
C MET A 413 -1.56 -40.48 -5.03
N SER A 414 -0.75 -40.79 -6.03
CA SER A 414 0.15 -41.96 -6.00
C SER A 414 1.27 -41.77 -4.97
N ASP A 415 1.69 -42.85 -4.30
CA ASP A 415 2.74 -42.90 -3.26
C ASP A 415 4.11 -42.29 -3.65
N GLY A 416 4.32 -41.93 -4.93
CA GLY A 416 5.56 -41.34 -5.45
C GLY A 416 5.51 -39.83 -5.78
N GLN A 417 4.37 -39.14 -5.57
CA GLN A 417 4.21 -37.70 -5.85
C GLN A 417 4.13 -36.84 -4.57
N THR A 418 4.92 -37.16 -3.55
CA THR A 418 5.02 -36.36 -2.32
C THR A 418 5.86 -35.10 -2.58
N THR A 419 5.28 -34.12 -3.27
CA THR A 419 5.94 -32.83 -3.54
C THR A 419 5.85 -31.86 -2.35
N PHE A 420 5.02 -32.16 -1.35
CA PHE A 420 4.79 -31.34 -0.14
C PHE A 420 5.69 -31.74 1.02
N ASP A 421 5.95 -30.78 1.92
CA ASP A 421 6.81 -30.99 3.10
C ASP A 421 6.10 -31.82 4.19
N GLU A 422 4.77 -31.74 4.28
CA GLU A 422 3.94 -32.50 5.23
C GLU A 422 2.59 -32.85 4.58
N LEU A 423 2.10 -34.07 4.83
CA LEU A 423 0.78 -34.55 4.37
C LEU A 423 -0.11 -34.74 5.59
N HIS A 424 -1.23 -34.02 5.64
CA HIS A 424 -2.25 -34.22 6.68
C HIS A 424 -3.20 -35.34 6.26
N GLU A 425 -3.39 -36.36 7.10
CA GLU A 425 -4.37 -37.42 6.86
C GLU A 425 -5.75 -36.90 7.23
N PRO A 426 -6.73 -36.91 6.30
CA PRO A 426 -8.09 -36.53 6.66
C PRO A 426 -8.60 -37.50 7.73
N THR A 427 -9.17 -36.95 8.81
CA THR A 427 -10.12 -37.69 9.65
C THR A 427 -11.36 -37.99 8.77
N ASP A 428 -12.36 -38.79 9.18
CA ASP A 428 -13.59 -39.12 8.39
C ASP A 428 -14.50 -37.89 8.05
N THR A 429 -13.93 -36.71 7.84
CA THR A 429 -14.51 -35.39 7.65
C THR A 429 -14.44 -34.93 6.19
N THR A 430 -15.24 -33.94 5.82
CA THR A 430 -15.25 -33.37 4.45
C THR A 430 -13.91 -32.67 4.15
N PRO A 431 -13.47 -32.56 2.88
CA PRO A 431 -12.20 -31.90 2.54
C PRO A 431 -12.07 -30.47 3.10
N ASP A 432 -13.16 -29.71 3.12
CA ASP A 432 -13.20 -28.35 3.68
C ASP A 432 -12.97 -28.34 5.20
N THR A 433 -13.63 -29.23 5.94
CA THR A 433 -13.44 -29.32 7.40
C THR A 433 -12.03 -29.83 7.76
N ALA A 434 -11.49 -30.79 7.00
CA ALA A 434 -10.11 -31.23 7.18
C ALA A 434 -9.08 -30.10 6.89
N LEU A 435 -9.32 -29.27 5.86
CA LEU A 435 -8.49 -28.09 5.59
C LEU A 435 -8.60 -27.06 6.72
N HIS A 436 -9.83 -26.79 7.19
CA HIS A 436 -10.10 -25.86 8.27
C HIS A 436 -9.40 -26.28 9.57
N ASP A 437 -9.53 -27.55 9.97
CA ASP A 437 -8.87 -28.11 11.15
C ASP A 437 -7.34 -28.00 11.06
N ALA A 438 -6.77 -28.23 9.86
CA ALA A 438 -5.35 -28.05 9.63
C ALA A 438 -4.91 -26.59 9.79
N VAL A 439 -5.68 -25.64 9.23
CA VAL A 439 -5.44 -24.20 9.38
C VAL A 439 -5.49 -23.80 10.86
N GLU A 440 -6.54 -24.21 11.57
CA GLU A 440 -6.71 -23.90 12.99
C GLU A 440 -5.57 -24.48 13.83
N GLN A 441 -5.18 -25.73 13.58
CA GLN A 441 -4.07 -26.37 14.28
C GLN A 441 -2.75 -25.63 14.04
N LEU A 442 -2.47 -25.20 12.81
CA LEU A 442 -1.26 -24.44 12.47
C LEU A 442 -1.25 -23.05 13.11
N GLN A 443 -2.38 -22.34 13.06
CA GLN A 443 -2.53 -21.04 13.72
C GLN A 443 -2.41 -21.15 15.25
N SER A 444 -2.91 -22.23 15.86
CA SER A 444 -2.74 -22.51 17.28
C SER A 444 -1.27 -22.70 17.66
N ARG A 445 -0.42 -23.17 16.74
CA ARG A 445 1.05 -23.24 16.90
C ARG A 445 1.75 -21.90 16.66
N GLY A 446 1.01 -20.87 16.24
CA GLY A 446 1.52 -19.53 15.97
C GLY A 446 1.98 -19.30 14.53
N ALA A 447 1.70 -20.23 13.60
CA ALA A 447 1.99 -20.04 12.18
C ALA A 447 1.10 -18.93 11.59
N THR A 448 1.58 -18.30 10.52
CA THR A 448 0.76 -17.44 9.64
C THR A 448 0.44 -18.23 8.38
N VAL A 449 -0.83 -18.60 8.23
CA VAL A 449 -1.26 -19.64 7.29
C VAL A 449 -1.89 -19.01 6.06
N ALA A 450 -1.30 -19.25 4.90
CA ALA A 450 -1.94 -19.01 3.62
C ALA A 450 -2.64 -20.29 3.12
N VAL A 451 -3.83 -20.16 2.53
CA VAL A 451 -4.59 -21.28 1.97
C VAL A 451 -4.80 -21.08 0.48
N ILE A 452 -4.55 -22.12 -0.31
CA ILE A 452 -4.99 -22.19 -1.71
C ILE A 452 -6.06 -23.26 -1.83
N ALA A 453 -7.28 -22.87 -2.22
CA ALA A 453 -8.38 -23.80 -2.43
C ALA A 453 -9.31 -23.36 -3.56
N ALA A 454 -9.97 -24.32 -4.21
CA ALA A 454 -11.04 -24.04 -5.16
C ALA A 454 -12.40 -24.05 -4.47
N HIS A 455 -12.60 -24.97 -3.51
CA HIS A 455 -13.89 -25.15 -2.86
C HIS A 455 -13.74 -25.57 -1.38
N ALA A 456 -13.36 -24.61 -0.54
CA ALA A 456 -13.20 -24.80 0.90
C ALA A 456 -13.58 -23.52 1.68
N PRO A 457 -14.87 -23.17 1.77
CA PRO A 457 -15.31 -21.91 2.37
C PRO A 457 -14.86 -21.76 3.83
N HIS A 458 -14.90 -22.81 4.66
CA HIS A 458 -14.48 -22.74 6.06
C HIS A 458 -12.96 -22.54 6.18
N ALA A 459 -12.17 -23.22 5.35
CA ALA A 459 -10.72 -23.06 5.35
C ALA A 459 -10.28 -21.68 4.81
N LEU A 460 -10.89 -21.21 3.72
CA LEU A 460 -10.61 -19.91 3.11
C LEU A 460 -11.00 -18.75 4.03
N ALA A 461 -12.11 -18.87 4.75
CA ALA A 461 -12.56 -17.86 5.71
C ALA A 461 -11.66 -17.81 6.97
N ALA A 462 -11.07 -18.92 7.37
CA ALA A 462 -10.20 -19.00 8.55
C ALA A 462 -8.73 -18.63 8.30
N ALA A 463 -8.28 -18.67 7.04
CA ALA A 463 -6.88 -18.40 6.67
C ALA A 463 -6.45 -16.95 6.95
N ASP A 464 -5.15 -16.74 7.18
CA ASP A 464 -4.59 -15.39 7.32
C ASP A 464 -4.43 -14.67 5.96
N VAL A 465 -4.26 -15.47 4.90
CA VAL A 465 -4.24 -15.08 3.49
C VAL A 465 -4.89 -16.19 2.69
N SER A 466 -6.08 -15.96 2.13
CA SER A 466 -6.75 -16.97 1.31
C SER A 466 -6.71 -16.64 -0.18
N ILE A 467 -6.33 -17.64 -0.99
CA ILE A 467 -6.30 -17.57 -2.46
C ILE A 467 -7.30 -18.59 -3.00
N GLY A 468 -8.38 -18.08 -3.57
CA GLY A 468 -9.44 -18.86 -4.18
C GLY A 468 -9.20 -19.04 -5.67
N ILE A 469 -9.15 -20.29 -6.13
CA ILE A 469 -9.06 -20.58 -7.57
C ILE A 469 -10.47 -20.67 -8.15
N MET A 470 -10.77 -19.82 -9.13
CA MET A 470 -12.00 -19.87 -9.88
C MET A 470 -11.99 -21.09 -10.81
N GLY A 471 -13.08 -21.85 -10.79
CA GLY A 471 -13.31 -22.99 -11.68
C GLY A 471 -14.73 -22.97 -12.23
N ASP A 472 -15.24 -24.12 -12.65
CA ASP A 472 -16.60 -24.27 -13.18
C ASP A 472 -17.68 -24.33 -12.07
N GLN A 473 -17.25 -24.39 -10.81
CA GLN A 473 -18.09 -24.44 -9.62
C GLN A 473 -18.44 -23.03 -9.10
N ALA A 474 -19.24 -22.97 -8.02
CA ALA A 474 -19.49 -21.71 -7.32
C ALA A 474 -18.17 -21.03 -6.92
N PRO A 475 -18.01 -19.71 -7.13
CA PRO A 475 -16.79 -18.99 -6.81
C PRO A 475 -16.42 -19.11 -5.33
N PRO A 476 -15.12 -19.20 -4.99
CA PRO A 476 -14.67 -19.26 -3.60
C PRO A 476 -14.76 -17.88 -2.91
N TRP A 477 -15.99 -17.43 -2.63
CA TRP A 477 -16.30 -16.09 -2.13
C TRP A 477 -15.61 -15.68 -0.83
N TYR A 478 -15.25 -16.67 0.00
CA TYR A 478 -14.56 -16.43 1.27
C TYR A 478 -13.06 -16.14 1.11
N ALA A 479 -12.51 -16.32 -0.10
CA ALA A 479 -11.12 -16.00 -0.39
C ALA A 479 -10.84 -14.49 -0.41
N ASP A 480 -9.66 -14.10 0.06
CA ASP A 480 -9.20 -12.71 -0.03
C ASP A 480 -8.81 -12.32 -1.46
N LEU A 481 -8.24 -13.27 -2.20
CA LEU A 481 -7.77 -13.10 -3.58
C LEU A 481 -8.38 -14.18 -4.45
N LEU A 482 -9.10 -13.78 -5.51
CA LEU A 482 -9.61 -14.71 -6.53
C LEU A 482 -8.67 -14.72 -7.73
N VAL A 483 -8.35 -15.92 -8.22
CA VAL A 483 -7.47 -16.12 -9.38
C VAL A 483 -8.12 -17.07 -10.38
N ASP A 484 -7.92 -16.83 -11.69
CA ASP A 484 -8.42 -17.70 -12.76
C ASP A 484 -7.64 -19.03 -12.83
N ASP A 485 -6.40 -19.07 -12.34
CA ASP A 485 -5.50 -20.20 -12.52
C ASP A 485 -4.53 -20.42 -11.33
N PRO A 486 -4.09 -21.67 -11.09
CA PRO A 486 -3.12 -21.98 -10.04
C PRO A 486 -1.75 -21.31 -10.23
N ALA A 487 -1.32 -21.04 -11.46
CA ALA A 487 -0.02 -20.41 -11.70
C ALA A 487 0.01 -18.95 -11.21
N THR A 488 -1.13 -18.26 -11.18
CA THR A 488 -1.26 -16.96 -10.55
C THR A 488 -1.20 -17.06 -9.02
N ALA A 489 -1.78 -18.10 -8.41
CA ALA A 489 -1.62 -18.37 -6.98
C ALA A 489 -0.14 -18.58 -6.60
N TRP A 490 0.59 -19.38 -7.40
CA TRP A 490 2.03 -19.59 -7.20
C TRP A 490 2.84 -18.30 -7.33
N ARG A 491 2.51 -17.43 -8.29
CA ARG A 491 3.15 -16.11 -8.45
C ARG A 491 2.95 -15.22 -7.21
N ILE A 492 1.77 -15.26 -6.60
CA ILE A 492 1.50 -14.53 -5.35
C ILE A 492 2.40 -15.05 -4.23
N LEU A 493 2.51 -16.38 -4.07
CA LEU A 493 3.37 -16.97 -3.05
C LEU A 493 4.86 -16.70 -3.29
N CYS A 494 5.31 -16.69 -4.56
CA CYS A 494 6.69 -16.32 -4.90
C CYS A 494 7.04 -14.87 -4.52
N ALA A 495 6.03 -14.02 -4.27
CA ALA A 495 6.22 -12.65 -3.80
C ALA A 495 6.49 -12.54 -2.30
N VAL A 496 6.31 -13.61 -1.50
CA VAL A 496 6.53 -13.59 -0.04
C VAL A 496 7.95 -13.15 0.34
N PRO A 497 9.04 -13.68 -0.26
CA PRO A 497 10.39 -13.19 0.00
C PRO A 497 10.56 -11.70 -0.31
N ALA A 498 9.98 -11.23 -1.42
CA ALA A 498 10.02 -9.81 -1.80
C ALA A 498 9.24 -8.91 -0.84
N ALA A 499 8.11 -9.40 -0.32
CA ALA A 499 7.35 -8.72 0.72
C ALA A 499 8.20 -8.60 2.01
N ARG A 500 8.84 -9.68 2.44
CA ARG A 500 9.77 -9.69 3.59
C ARG A 500 10.95 -8.75 3.36
N THR A 501 11.53 -8.74 2.16
CA THR A 501 12.61 -7.81 1.79
C THR A 501 12.13 -6.37 1.85
N ALA A 502 10.94 -6.06 1.34
CA ALA A 502 10.37 -4.71 1.38
C ALA A 502 10.18 -4.23 2.83
N SER A 503 9.61 -5.07 3.71
CA SER A 503 9.46 -4.76 5.14
C SER A 503 10.83 -4.59 5.82
N ARG A 504 11.78 -5.51 5.62
CA ARG A 504 13.14 -5.45 6.19
C ARG A 504 13.88 -4.18 5.76
N ARG A 505 13.91 -3.88 4.46
CA ARG A 505 14.54 -2.68 3.91
C ARG A 505 13.84 -1.41 4.38
N GLY A 506 12.53 -1.43 4.55
CA GLY A 506 11.76 -0.33 5.14
C GLY A 506 12.15 -0.06 6.59
N VAL A 507 12.43 -1.09 7.39
CA VAL A 507 12.94 -0.96 8.77
C VAL A 507 14.38 -0.44 8.78
N GLU A 508 15.26 -0.96 7.91
CA GLU A 508 16.64 -0.50 7.76
C GLU A 508 16.71 1.00 7.39
N LEU A 509 15.92 1.41 6.39
CA LEU A 509 15.83 2.80 5.96
C LEU A 509 15.27 3.70 7.05
N SER A 510 14.21 3.26 7.75
CA SER A 510 13.64 4.04 8.85
C SER A 510 14.64 4.23 9.98
N THR A 511 15.34 3.16 10.36
CA THR A 511 16.35 3.21 11.42
C THR A 511 17.50 4.13 11.00
N GLY A 512 17.96 4.02 9.75
CA GLY A 512 18.98 4.90 9.18
C GLY A 512 18.58 6.37 9.15
N SER A 513 17.34 6.68 8.76
CA SER A 513 16.83 8.06 8.74
C SER A 513 16.68 8.64 10.15
N SER A 514 16.22 7.84 11.12
CA SER A 514 16.08 8.28 12.51
C SER A 514 17.43 8.52 13.17
N LEU A 515 18.41 7.63 12.94
CA LEU A 515 19.78 7.82 13.42
C LEU A 515 20.43 9.05 12.79
N LEU A 516 20.28 9.25 11.47
CA LEU A 516 20.80 10.42 10.78
C LEU A 516 20.17 11.71 11.34
N GLY A 517 18.83 11.73 11.50
CA GLY A 517 18.15 12.88 12.10
C GLY A 517 18.60 13.15 13.53
N ALA A 518 18.84 12.12 14.35
CA ALA A 518 19.36 12.27 15.70
C ALA A 518 20.79 12.85 15.73
N VAL A 519 21.66 12.40 14.81
CA VAL A 519 23.03 12.94 14.67
C VAL A 519 22.99 14.40 14.21
N LEU A 520 22.13 14.74 13.25
CA LEU A 520 21.97 16.12 12.78
C LEU A 520 21.43 17.04 13.89
N LEU A 521 20.49 16.55 14.71
CA LEU A 521 20.01 17.24 15.91
C LEU A 521 21.14 17.53 16.89
N LEU A 522 22.01 16.54 17.15
CA LEU A 522 23.14 16.69 18.07
C LEU A 522 24.25 17.59 17.52
N ALA A 523 24.48 17.56 16.21
CA ALA A 523 25.54 18.32 15.56
C ALA A 523 25.22 19.82 15.40
N SER A 524 24.01 20.27 15.80
CA SER A 524 23.53 21.66 15.65
C SER A 524 23.70 22.21 14.22
N ILE A 525 23.73 21.33 13.22
CA ILE A 525 23.79 21.73 11.82
C ILE A 525 22.43 22.36 11.49
N PRO A 526 22.36 23.49 10.75
CA PRO A 526 21.08 24.02 10.32
C PRO A 526 20.42 23.04 9.34
N PHE A 527 19.43 22.27 9.81
CA PHE A 527 18.57 21.44 8.98
C PHE A 527 17.11 21.66 9.38
N ARG A 528 16.19 21.57 8.41
CA ARG A 528 14.75 21.87 8.62
C ARG A 528 13.97 20.78 9.36
N GLY A 529 14.65 19.83 10.01
CA GLY A 529 14.00 18.76 10.78
C GLY A 529 13.51 17.55 9.97
N THR A 530 13.11 17.74 8.71
CA THR A 530 12.31 16.75 7.95
C THR A 530 13.07 16.05 6.82
N GLU A 531 14.24 16.53 6.41
CA GLU A 531 14.99 16.01 5.27
C GLU A 531 15.38 14.52 5.38
N PRO A 532 15.87 14.02 6.54
CA PRO A 532 16.19 12.59 6.68
C PRO A 532 14.96 11.68 6.52
N LEU A 533 13.80 12.15 6.97
CA LEU A 533 12.54 11.40 6.91
C LEU A 533 11.96 11.38 5.51
N THR A 534 12.01 12.52 4.81
CA THR A 534 11.61 12.58 3.40
C THR A 534 12.48 11.64 2.58
N GLY A 535 13.80 11.64 2.82
CA GLY A 535 14.73 10.71 2.18
C GLY A 535 14.39 9.24 2.47
N GLY A 536 14.12 8.91 3.74
CA GLY A 536 13.69 7.57 4.16
C GLY A 536 12.37 7.14 3.52
N ALA A 537 11.35 7.99 3.54
CA ALA A 537 10.04 7.73 2.96
C ALA A 537 10.09 7.58 1.44
N ALA A 538 10.82 8.45 0.74
CA ALA A 538 11.05 8.35 -0.71
C ALA A 538 11.82 7.08 -1.08
N GLY A 539 12.86 6.76 -0.29
CA GLY A 539 13.62 5.51 -0.43
C GLY A 539 12.74 4.28 -0.24
N GLY A 540 11.91 4.27 0.81
CA GLY A 540 10.95 3.21 1.08
C GLY A 540 9.98 3.01 -0.09
N LEU A 541 9.37 4.11 -0.56
CA LEU A 541 8.49 4.11 -1.74
C LEU A 541 9.15 3.51 -2.97
N TRP A 542 10.36 3.97 -3.30
CA TRP A 542 11.07 3.49 -4.48
C TRP A 542 11.48 2.02 -4.36
N ILE A 543 11.97 1.60 -3.18
CA ILE A 543 12.33 0.19 -2.93
C ILE A 543 11.09 -0.69 -3.06
N GLY A 544 9.99 -0.34 -2.39
CA GLY A 544 8.74 -1.12 -2.46
C GLY A 544 8.25 -1.28 -3.91
N HIS A 545 8.19 -0.17 -4.64
CA HIS A 545 7.82 -0.17 -6.05
C HIS A 545 8.74 -1.03 -6.94
N ARG A 546 10.06 -0.94 -6.73
CA ARG A 546 11.06 -1.66 -7.54
C ARG A 546 11.04 -3.16 -7.25
N LEU A 547 10.90 -3.57 -5.98
CA LEU A 547 10.80 -4.97 -5.60
C LEU A 547 9.53 -5.58 -6.21
N ALA A 548 8.37 -4.92 -6.06
CA ALA A 548 7.12 -5.39 -6.66
C ALA A 548 7.21 -5.53 -8.18
N ARG A 549 7.76 -4.54 -8.90
CA ARG A 549 7.96 -4.63 -10.36
C ARG A 549 8.86 -5.80 -10.75
N ARG A 550 9.96 -6.01 -10.03
CA ARG A 550 10.86 -7.13 -10.28
C ARG A 550 10.16 -8.47 -10.08
N THR A 551 9.40 -8.63 -9.00
CA THR A 551 8.63 -9.84 -8.72
C THR A 551 7.57 -10.11 -9.79
N LEU A 552 6.95 -9.07 -10.33
CA LEU A 552 5.98 -9.19 -11.42
C LEU A 552 6.63 -9.56 -12.77
N ASP A 553 7.87 -9.12 -13.00
CA ASP A 553 8.60 -9.42 -14.24
C ASP A 553 9.29 -10.78 -14.17
N ASP A 554 9.83 -11.13 -13.00
CA ASP A 554 10.48 -12.41 -12.70
C ASP A 554 10.18 -12.81 -11.23
N PRO A 555 9.25 -13.74 -11.01
CA PRO A 555 8.81 -14.11 -9.66
C PRO A 555 9.89 -14.83 -8.84
N LEU A 556 10.95 -15.38 -9.47
CA LEU A 556 12.01 -16.13 -8.77
C LEU A 556 13.27 -15.28 -8.51
N ALA A 557 13.34 -14.06 -9.05
CA ALA A 557 14.54 -13.22 -9.10
C ALA A 557 15.15 -12.78 -7.75
N GLU A 558 14.40 -12.76 -6.64
CA GLU A 558 14.95 -12.29 -5.36
C GLU A 558 15.88 -13.31 -4.71
N HIS A 559 15.61 -14.60 -4.86
CA HIS A 559 16.37 -15.64 -4.18
C HIS A 559 17.71 -15.94 -4.86
N GLU A 560 17.79 -15.84 -6.20
CA GLU A 560 19.07 -15.98 -6.95
C GLU A 560 20.16 -14.99 -6.49
N ARG A 561 19.78 -13.86 -5.88
CA ARG A 561 20.72 -12.83 -5.42
C ARG A 561 21.32 -13.09 -4.04
N GLU A 562 20.65 -13.85 -3.17
CA GLU A 562 21.20 -14.16 -1.84
C GLU A 562 22.26 -15.28 -1.92
N HIS A 563 22.27 -16.12 -2.95
CA HIS A 563 23.29 -17.16 -3.15
C HIS A 563 23.61 -17.40 -4.65
N PRO A 564 24.52 -16.63 -5.28
CA PRO A 564 24.97 -16.96 -6.63
C PRO A 564 25.73 -18.30 -6.65
N HIS A 565 25.48 -19.13 -7.66
CA HIS A 565 26.36 -20.26 -7.96
C HIS A 565 27.81 -19.76 -8.01
N VAL A 566 28.71 -20.42 -7.27
CA VAL A 566 30.12 -20.01 -7.11
C VAL A 566 30.82 -19.80 -8.47
N ASP A 567 30.39 -20.55 -9.50
CA ASP A 567 30.93 -20.49 -10.87
C ASP A 567 30.32 -19.40 -11.77
N ASP A 568 29.12 -18.90 -11.44
CA ASP A 568 28.48 -17.79 -12.18
C ASP A 568 28.86 -16.43 -11.59
N ALA A 569 29.17 -16.36 -10.29
CA ALA A 569 29.68 -15.14 -9.67
C ALA A 569 31.00 -14.72 -10.30
N HIS A 570 31.92 -15.66 -10.56
CA HIS A 570 33.22 -15.38 -11.17
C HIS A 570 33.12 -14.97 -12.65
N ARG A 571 32.23 -15.60 -13.42
CA ARG A 571 31.97 -15.23 -14.83
C ARG A 571 31.24 -13.89 -14.94
N THR A 572 30.21 -13.67 -14.13
CA THR A 572 29.45 -12.40 -14.11
C THR A 572 30.31 -11.24 -13.58
N LEU A 573 31.21 -11.49 -12.63
CA LEU A 573 32.21 -10.51 -12.20
C LEU A 573 33.25 -10.24 -13.28
N ARG A 574 33.75 -11.27 -13.99
CA ARG A 574 34.68 -11.07 -15.12
C ARG A 574 34.04 -10.30 -16.27
N ASP A 575 32.82 -10.62 -16.66
CA ASP A 575 32.12 -9.94 -17.74
C ASP A 575 31.77 -8.50 -17.34
N ARG A 576 31.34 -8.27 -16.09
CA ARG A 576 31.10 -6.90 -15.60
C ARG A 576 32.39 -6.09 -15.43
N VAL A 577 33.51 -6.72 -15.08
CA VAL A 577 34.82 -6.04 -14.99
C VAL A 577 35.37 -5.74 -16.39
N GLN A 578 35.28 -6.67 -17.34
CA GLN A 578 35.66 -6.43 -18.74
C GLN A 578 34.76 -5.43 -19.45
N GLN A 579 33.48 -5.33 -19.07
CA GLN A 579 32.55 -4.33 -19.58
C GLN A 579 32.75 -2.97 -18.90
N ALA A 580 33.14 -2.93 -17.62
CA ALA A 580 33.47 -1.71 -16.89
C ALA A 580 34.81 -1.08 -17.33
N GLU A 581 35.79 -1.86 -17.77
CA GLU A 581 37.07 -1.35 -18.30
C GLU A 581 36.93 -0.58 -19.63
N ARG A 582 35.80 -0.69 -20.33
CA ARG A 582 35.55 0.03 -21.61
C ARG A 582 34.91 1.41 -21.45
N PHE A 583 34.61 1.85 -20.23
CA PHE A 583 33.94 3.14 -19.95
C PHE A 583 34.84 4.13 -19.20
N ALA A 584 35.97 4.48 -19.81
CA ALA A 584 36.80 5.61 -19.38
C ALA A 584 36.72 6.73 -20.43
N VAL A 585 36.25 7.92 -20.04
CA VAL A 585 36.28 9.10 -20.90
C VAL A 585 37.64 9.77 -20.70
N ALA A 586 38.39 9.95 -21.79
CA ALA A 586 39.63 10.73 -21.77
C ALA A 586 39.27 12.22 -21.87
N LEU A 587 39.47 12.97 -20.79
CA LEU A 587 39.27 14.42 -20.76
C LEU A 587 40.61 15.13 -21.08
N PRO A 588 40.64 16.12 -22.00
CA PRO A 588 41.86 16.89 -22.27
C PRO A 588 42.32 17.62 -21.00
N GLY A 589 43.54 17.36 -20.55
CA GLY A 589 44.14 17.98 -19.37
C GLY A 589 43.96 17.24 -18.03
N VAL A 590 43.05 16.26 -17.92
CA VAL A 590 42.75 15.57 -16.65
C VAL A 590 43.05 14.05 -16.70
N GLY A 591 43.36 13.50 -17.87
CA GLY A 591 43.65 12.07 -18.05
C GLY A 591 42.38 11.23 -18.16
N ARG A 592 42.53 9.89 -18.14
CA ARG A 592 41.40 8.95 -18.21
C ARG A 592 40.67 8.92 -16.88
N VAL A 593 39.44 9.43 -16.85
CA VAL A 593 38.59 9.43 -15.66
C VAL A 593 37.60 8.26 -15.76
N PRO A 594 37.56 7.33 -14.78
CA PRO A 594 36.58 6.25 -14.76
C PRO A 594 35.17 6.81 -14.53
N ILE A 595 34.16 6.31 -15.28
CA ILE A 595 32.77 6.72 -15.05
C ILE A 595 32.27 6.12 -13.71
N PRO A 596 31.63 6.94 -12.84
CA PRO A 596 31.09 6.48 -11.56
C PRO A 596 30.06 5.35 -11.69
N THR A 597 29.97 4.50 -10.66
CA THR A 597 28.97 3.40 -10.57
C THR A 597 27.52 3.92 -10.61
N PRO A 598 26.50 3.10 -10.92
CA PRO A 598 25.10 3.56 -11.03
C PRO A 598 24.58 4.29 -9.79
N GLU A 599 25.00 3.85 -8.60
CA GLU A 599 24.68 4.50 -7.33
C GLU A 599 25.40 5.85 -7.16
N GLN A 600 26.65 5.94 -7.61
CA GLN A 600 27.41 7.18 -7.64
C GLN A 600 26.85 8.17 -8.66
N THR A 601 26.39 7.69 -9.82
CA THR A 601 25.69 8.54 -10.80
C THR A 601 24.35 9.01 -10.28
N ALA A 602 23.62 8.20 -9.50
CA ALA A 602 22.36 8.64 -8.88
C ALA A 602 22.61 9.69 -7.79
N TYR A 603 23.64 9.50 -6.96
CA TYR A 603 24.05 10.47 -5.95
C TYR A 603 24.53 11.80 -6.58
N LEU A 604 25.38 11.73 -7.60
CA LEU A 604 25.88 12.91 -8.31
C LEU A 604 24.79 13.58 -9.16
N ALA A 605 23.86 12.82 -9.74
CA ALA A 605 22.71 13.38 -10.47
C ALA A 605 21.73 14.05 -9.51
N ALA A 606 21.45 13.45 -8.35
CA ALA A 606 20.65 14.08 -7.30
C ALA A 606 21.32 15.37 -6.81
N LEU A 607 22.64 15.35 -6.59
CA LEU A 607 23.40 16.53 -6.17
C LEU A 607 23.43 17.61 -7.27
N ALA A 608 23.56 17.23 -8.54
CA ALA A 608 23.50 18.15 -9.68
C ALA A 608 22.10 18.77 -9.86
N VAL A 609 21.05 18.00 -9.62
CA VAL A 609 19.66 18.50 -9.58
C VAL A 609 19.47 19.46 -8.40
N LEU A 610 20.02 19.16 -7.23
CA LEU A 610 19.95 20.02 -6.05
C LEU A 610 20.69 21.36 -6.25
N VAL A 611 21.87 21.34 -6.88
CA VAL A 611 22.59 22.57 -7.26
C VAL A 611 21.85 23.32 -8.36
N GLY A 612 21.32 22.62 -9.37
CA GLY A 612 20.56 23.21 -10.48
C GLY A 612 19.24 23.84 -10.04
N LEU A 613 18.63 23.32 -8.98
CA LEU A 613 17.45 23.88 -8.32
C LEU A 613 17.80 24.95 -7.27
N GLN A 614 19.08 25.31 -7.10
CA GLN A 614 19.60 26.23 -6.08
C GLN A 614 19.21 25.84 -4.64
N ILE A 615 19.03 24.54 -4.38
CA ILE A 615 18.74 24.00 -3.05
C ILE A 615 20.02 23.91 -2.21
N ILE A 616 21.17 23.69 -2.87
CA ILE A 616 22.49 23.63 -2.26
C ILE A 616 23.45 24.52 -3.06
N ASP A 617 24.25 25.33 -2.36
CA ASP A 617 25.30 26.13 -3.00
C ASP A 617 26.40 25.24 -3.60
N TRP A 618 26.88 25.60 -4.79
CA TRP A 618 27.87 24.81 -5.55
C TRP A 618 29.17 24.48 -4.76
N PRO A 619 29.68 25.32 -3.83
CA PRO A 619 30.85 24.96 -3.01
C PRO A 619 30.54 23.87 -1.97
N VAL A 620 29.31 23.84 -1.44
CA VAL A 620 28.85 22.83 -0.49
C VAL A 620 28.67 21.49 -1.19
N ALA A 621 28.11 21.51 -2.41
CA ALA A 621 28.07 20.32 -3.26
C ALA A 621 29.48 19.79 -3.57
N LEU A 622 30.45 20.66 -3.85
CA LEU A 622 31.85 20.27 -4.05
C LEU A 622 32.47 19.61 -2.81
N ALA A 623 32.20 20.16 -1.61
CA ALA A 623 32.66 19.58 -0.35
C ALA A 623 32.05 18.20 -0.09
N LEU A 624 30.76 18.02 -0.40
CA LEU A 624 30.06 16.73 -0.29
C LEU A 624 30.62 15.69 -1.26
N VAL A 625 30.92 16.08 -2.51
CA VAL A 625 31.58 15.20 -3.49
C VAL A 625 32.99 14.82 -3.03
N ALA A 626 33.77 15.79 -2.51
CA ALA A 626 35.12 15.52 -1.99
C ALA A 626 35.10 14.56 -0.79
N GLY A 627 34.19 14.77 0.17
CA GLY A 627 34.00 13.87 1.32
C GLY A 627 33.54 12.47 0.91
N TYR A 628 32.66 12.39 -0.09
CA TYR A 628 32.20 11.13 -0.66
C TYR A 628 33.33 10.36 -1.38
N ILE A 629 34.21 11.05 -2.10
CA ILE A 629 35.38 10.43 -2.74
C ILE A 629 36.38 9.92 -1.70
N VAL A 630 36.67 10.70 -0.65
CA VAL A 630 37.61 10.29 0.41
C VAL A 630 37.09 9.07 1.19
N THR A 631 35.80 9.04 1.51
CA THR A 631 35.18 7.91 2.24
C THR A 631 35.08 6.63 1.40
N THR A 632 34.89 6.75 0.09
CA THR A 632 34.85 5.58 -0.82
C THR A 632 36.24 5.06 -1.18
N THR A 633 37.27 5.92 -1.14
CA THR A 633 38.66 5.52 -1.42
C THR A 633 39.35 4.89 -0.20
N GLY A 634 38.88 5.19 1.02
CA GLY A 634 39.46 4.71 2.30
C GLY A 634 39.21 3.23 2.66
N ARG A 635 38.47 2.47 1.85
CA ARG A 635 38.12 1.04 2.14
C ARG A 635 39.04 -0.01 1.51
N ARG A 636 40.24 0.35 1.03
CA ARG A 636 41.25 -0.64 0.63
C ARG A 636 42.20 -0.93 1.81
N ARG A 637 42.01 -2.08 2.47
CA ARG A 637 42.99 -2.66 3.39
C ARG A 637 44.33 -2.89 2.68
N PRO A 638 45.48 -2.66 3.33
CA PRO A 638 46.79 -3.01 2.79
C PRO A 638 46.93 -4.53 2.64
N SER A 639 47.56 -4.92 1.53
CA SER A 639 47.91 -6.29 1.16
C SER A 639 48.73 -6.98 2.24
N ARG A 640 48.28 -8.16 2.68
CA ARG A 640 49.14 -9.15 3.35
C ARG A 640 50.15 -9.65 2.33
N THR A 641 51.41 -9.32 2.54
CA THR A 641 52.56 -9.98 1.91
C THR A 641 52.62 -11.44 2.35
N PRO A 642 52.69 -12.43 1.43
CA PRO A 642 53.06 -13.78 1.79
C PRO A 642 54.56 -13.83 2.14
N ALA A 643 54.89 -14.46 3.27
CA ALA A 643 56.25 -14.74 3.70
C ALA A 643 56.96 -15.69 2.70
N PRO A 644 58.28 -15.56 2.50
CA PRO A 644 59.04 -16.50 1.69
C PRO A 644 59.13 -17.86 2.40
N SER A 645 58.78 -18.92 1.70
CA SER A 645 59.07 -20.30 2.12
C SER A 645 60.58 -20.52 2.13
N ALA A 646 61.13 -20.83 3.30
CA ALA A 646 62.45 -21.43 3.44
C ALA A 646 62.26 -22.87 3.94
N ALA A 647 62.86 -23.80 3.18
CA ALA A 647 63.03 -25.24 3.39
C ALA A 647 61.76 -26.11 3.40
#